data_AF-A0A957U4Z4-F1
#
_entry.id   AF-A0A957U4Z4-F1
#
_cell.length_a   1.000
_cell.length_b   1.000
_cell.length_c   1.000
_cell.angle_alpha   90.00
_cell.angle_beta   90.00
_cell.angle_gamma   90.00
#
_symmetry.space_group_name_H-M   'P 1'
#
loop_
_entity.id
_entity.type
_entity.pdbx_description
1 polymer ?
#
loop_
_entity_poly.entity_id
_entity_poly.type
_entity_poly.pdbx_seq_one_letter_code
_entity_poly.pdbx_strand_id
1 'polypeptide(L)'
;LLSFLLTPLAHTLPAAAQTDAQPPVDPRFVWDDELESLDPREIPNQLSRPLPGGIRAADAAGLPMPPAEFSFRFDRYPTSVETIAFLRELNRAYPRLMQLETVGRSSQNRSIMAVRVGYELGNPIEARPALYLDGQHHAREAVSAQVVLYTIWYLVSQYGTDPLVTHLLNTRAVYAIPSVNPDGNDIFLRDDQWARKTANPTVSDDDSDGQFDEDPSENAGYGTFDQYRTAFDAAWVQAYPDNPFVGSWSAHRTEPLTYVGVVDANGNLVPQTDNDLDGRVNEDQAGGTDPNRNYDSHWDVASDDPTSGGYRGPVPFSETETQAVRDYVLRHDTIAAGISYHSGADLLLHPWIWSTTQELPDAAWYETLSRKASELTEQQGFQGTPHMWAARGLYPAGGTTMDWLYDQGILAWTPEAYGASVNAGVERVGETNAYLLNRSGGVAFNPDIPEMPATLARWLDWNLYVLAALPNVGISAITGTEHDITIEVANDGYVAVDATVSLSSNGQTYTRVFPHLSASSESWTIDLGPRTDWVDFDVAVSAELQIAHGSRPPQTIALSGRIHRVGFIRGISNAFYEPFIDLAPYFGGWTADAATWDTPTYHYGDGLATLDATAAFSATPQSGNVPLEVVFNNLSTGNWLHTTWDFGDGTTSTEENPTHTYLAAGAYDVSLTLEGFGETATHTMPQLISVNPSDLASDRYQFFAMLLGGTGIRGVSYRNEDIVVYDQLTDTWQMYFDGSDLGLAPIYLDAFAIVADGIYFSVNAPIQLPTVGTVDDSDILFFSPTSLGSTTTGTLTVALDGSTFGLTTNLEDIDALDILADGRFLISTIGLATVGSLYSRDEDILALDTSTGAWELYFDGSDIGLDTVYEDIWGVSSDPVTQHLALAISDTYTVGDLTATRLDLLSCIPVSLGSNTQCQLSVILEGATAGLTTELITGHDSASDLSLELLAAHVETDPEE
;
A
#
# COMPACT_ATOMS: atom_id res chain seq x y z
N LEU A 1 -26.14 -44.83 -7.12
CA LEU A 1 -27.57 -44.58 -7.46
C LEU A 1 -27.74 -43.06 -7.52
N LEU A 2 -27.15 -42.44 -8.55
CA LEU A 2 -27.77 -41.95 -9.79
C LEU A 2 -28.56 -40.62 -9.60
N SER A 3 -27.85 -39.52 -9.88
CA SER A 3 -28.10 -38.56 -10.97
C SER A 3 -29.25 -37.54 -10.94
N PHE A 4 -28.96 -36.44 -11.66
CA PHE A 4 -29.78 -35.39 -12.30
C PHE A 4 -30.07 -34.13 -11.44
N LEU A 5 -29.55 -32.93 -11.74
CA LEU A 5 -29.47 -32.07 -12.96
C LEU A 5 -30.58 -31.00 -13.01
N LEU A 6 -30.11 -29.74 -13.10
CA LEU A 6 -30.57 -28.60 -13.90
C LEU A 6 -32.05 -28.11 -13.84
N THR A 7 -32.11 -26.78 -13.74
CA THR A 7 -33.18 -25.77 -13.95
C THR A 7 -33.98 -25.94 -15.27
N PRO A 8 -34.97 -25.09 -15.66
CA PRO A 8 -35.70 -23.97 -15.01
C PRO A 8 -37.26 -24.06 -15.20
N LEU A 9 -38.06 -23.16 -14.61
CA LEU A 9 -39.26 -22.58 -15.27
C LEU A 9 -39.93 -21.46 -14.46
N ALA A 10 -40.15 -20.34 -15.14
CA ALA A 10 -40.89 -19.16 -14.74
C ALA A 10 -42.36 -19.45 -14.39
N HIS A 11 -43.01 -18.59 -13.58
CA HIS A 11 -44.37 -18.09 -13.83
C HIS A 11 -44.75 -16.89 -12.92
N THR A 12 -44.97 -15.74 -13.59
CA THR A 12 -46.09 -14.79 -13.42
C THR A 12 -46.46 -14.25 -12.03
N LEU A 13 -46.21 -12.94 -11.87
CA LEU A 13 -46.82 -12.04 -10.88
C LEU A 13 -48.36 -12.01 -10.98
N PRO A 14 -49.08 -11.90 -9.84
CA PRO A 14 -50.29 -11.13 -9.76
C PRO A 14 -50.06 -9.81 -9.00
N ALA A 15 -50.84 -8.80 -9.38
CA ALA A 15 -50.75 -7.42 -8.95
C ALA A 15 -51.12 -7.18 -7.47
N ALA A 16 -50.38 -6.26 -6.87
CA ALA A 16 -50.65 -5.36 -5.75
C ALA A 16 -51.88 -5.61 -4.85
N ALA A 17 -51.59 -5.87 -3.58
CA ALA A 17 -52.32 -5.28 -2.46
C ALA A 17 -51.29 -4.65 -1.52
N GLN A 18 -51.32 -3.32 -1.42
CA GLN A 18 -50.59 -2.55 -0.41
C GLN A 18 -51.06 -2.97 0.99
N THR A 19 -50.13 -3.46 1.80
CA THR A 19 -50.22 -3.40 3.25
C THR A 19 -48.87 -2.98 3.78
N ASP A 20 -48.81 -1.81 4.43
CA ASP A 20 -47.68 -1.28 5.18
C ASP A 20 -47.22 -2.30 6.23
N ALA A 21 -46.27 -3.15 5.87
CA ALA A 21 -45.55 -4.00 6.81
C ALA A 21 -44.09 -3.58 6.75
N GLN A 22 -43.68 -2.78 7.74
CA GLN A 22 -42.28 -2.58 8.09
C GLN A 22 -41.58 -3.95 8.18
N PRO A 23 -40.33 -4.09 7.70
CA PRO A 23 -39.58 -5.32 7.89
C PRO A 23 -39.46 -5.64 9.39
N PRO A 24 -39.42 -6.92 9.78
CA PRO A 24 -39.40 -7.30 11.18
C PRO A 24 -38.15 -6.77 11.86
N VAL A 25 -38.33 -5.93 12.88
CA VAL A 25 -37.30 -5.45 13.79
C VAL A 25 -36.64 -6.66 14.46
N ASP A 26 -35.31 -6.78 14.36
CA ASP A 26 -34.54 -7.77 15.12
C ASP A 26 -34.70 -7.44 16.62
N PRO A 27 -35.21 -8.36 17.46
CA PRO A 27 -35.56 -8.09 18.85
C PRO A 27 -34.37 -7.80 19.79
N ARG A 28 -33.14 -7.75 19.27
CA ARG A 28 -31.95 -7.22 19.97
C ARG A 28 -31.78 -5.71 19.85
N PHE A 29 -32.55 -5.06 18.97
CA PHE A 29 -32.44 -3.64 18.64
C PHE A 29 -33.77 -2.96 18.94
N VAL A 30 -33.76 -2.12 19.98
CA VAL A 30 -34.92 -1.33 20.39
C VAL A 30 -34.52 0.13 20.27
N TRP A 31 -35.25 0.90 19.47
CA TRP A 31 -35.25 2.36 19.58
C TRP A 31 -35.67 2.69 21.00
N ASP A 32 -34.76 3.28 21.77
CA ASP A 32 -34.92 3.43 23.21
C ASP A 32 -35.92 4.56 23.52
N ASP A 33 -37.21 4.24 23.39
CA ASP A 33 -38.33 5.12 23.74
C ASP A 33 -38.65 5.06 25.25
N GLU A 34 -38.02 4.18 26.03
CA GLU A 34 -38.29 4.01 27.46
C GLU A 34 -37.01 3.79 28.30
N LEU A 35 -36.80 4.68 29.29
CA LEU A 35 -35.96 4.56 30.52
C LEU A 35 -34.56 5.25 30.43
N GLU A 36 -34.02 5.93 31.44
CA GLU A 36 -34.34 6.10 32.85
C GLU A 36 -34.36 7.58 33.26
N SER A 37 -35.15 7.91 34.27
CA SER A 37 -35.18 9.21 34.93
C SER A 37 -33.91 9.42 35.76
N LEU A 38 -32.80 9.82 35.13
CA LEU A 38 -31.77 10.57 35.84
C LEU A 38 -32.20 12.04 35.83
N ASP A 39 -32.69 12.54 36.96
CA ASP A 39 -32.85 13.98 37.16
C ASP A 39 -31.45 14.59 37.06
N PRO A 40 -31.16 15.49 36.10
CA PRO A 40 -29.85 16.14 35.97
C PRO A 40 -29.43 16.88 37.25
N ARG A 41 -30.38 17.14 38.17
CA ARG A 41 -30.14 17.77 39.48
C ARG A 41 -29.76 16.79 40.59
N GLU A 42 -29.85 15.49 40.36
CA GLU A 42 -29.42 14.45 41.31
C GLU A 42 -27.99 13.96 41.08
N ILE A 43 -27.32 14.44 40.02
CA ILE A 43 -25.87 14.29 39.85
C ILE A 43 -25.21 15.13 40.97
N PRO A 44 -24.49 14.54 41.93
CA PRO A 44 -23.84 15.31 42.99
C PRO A 44 -22.96 16.39 42.37
N ASN A 45 -23.08 17.63 42.85
CA ASN A 45 -22.22 18.79 42.56
C ASN A 45 -20.73 18.57 42.94
N GLN A 46 -20.24 17.33 42.97
CA GLN A 46 -18.95 16.97 43.55
C GLN A 46 -17.82 16.72 42.54
N LEU A 47 -18.05 16.71 41.23
CA LEU A 47 -16.98 16.45 40.25
C LEU A 47 -16.66 17.63 39.30
N SER A 48 -17.36 18.75 39.43
CA SER A 48 -16.90 20.02 38.85
C SER A 48 -16.28 20.87 39.95
N ARG A 49 -14.96 20.81 40.17
CA ARG A 49 -14.30 21.89 40.92
C ARG A 49 -14.40 23.17 40.07
N PRO A 50 -15.07 24.24 40.52
CA PRO A 50 -14.88 25.54 39.91
C PRO A 50 -13.45 25.98 40.24
N LEU A 51 -12.63 26.24 39.23
CA LEU A 51 -11.34 26.89 39.48
C LEU A 51 -11.59 28.28 40.08
N PRO A 52 -10.74 28.73 41.03
CA PRO A 52 -10.93 30.02 41.69
C PRO A 52 -10.69 31.15 40.70
N GLY A 53 -11.79 31.72 40.20
CA GLY A 53 -11.74 32.83 39.25
C GLY A 53 -12.90 32.75 38.29
N GLY A 54 -14.10 33.08 38.77
CA GLY A 54 -15.28 33.22 37.91
C GLY A 54 -15.03 34.29 36.84
N ILE A 55 -14.63 33.85 35.65
CA ILE A 55 -14.68 34.64 34.43
C ILE A 55 -15.86 34.09 33.65
N ARG A 56 -16.83 34.96 33.39
CA ARG A 56 -17.97 34.63 32.53
C ARG A 56 -17.39 34.30 31.16
N ALA A 57 -17.70 33.12 30.62
CA ALA A 57 -17.47 32.73 29.23
C ALA A 57 -18.25 33.58 28.20
N ALA A 58 -18.64 34.80 28.57
CA ALA A 58 -19.56 35.64 27.82
C ALA A 58 -18.87 36.67 26.90
N ASP A 59 -17.54 36.76 26.86
CA ASP A 59 -16.84 37.78 26.04
C ASP A 59 -15.64 37.22 25.23
N ALA A 60 -15.59 35.91 24.95
CA ALA A 60 -14.56 35.34 24.07
C ALA A 60 -15.00 35.39 22.59
N ALA A 61 -14.47 36.36 21.85
CA ALA A 61 -14.37 36.43 20.38
C ALA A 61 -15.65 36.43 19.50
N GLY A 62 -16.87 36.31 20.03
CA GLY A 62 -18.09 36.37 19.21
C GLY A 62 -18.39 35.08 18.42
N LEU A 63 -17.79 33.96 18.83
CA LEU A 63 -18.07 32.62 18.30
C LEU A 63 -19.45 32.14 18.79
N PRO A 64 -20.22 31.43 17.95
CA PRO A 64 -21.54 30.94 18.33
C PRO A 64 -21.40 29.82 19.39
N MET A 65 -22.26 29.86 20.41
CA MET A 65 -22.29 28.87 21.49
C MET A 65 -23.73 28.39 21.76
N PRO A 66 -23.92 27.18 22.31
CA PRO A 66 -25.24 26.72 22.70
C PRO A 66 -25.95 27.73 23.60
N PRO A 67 -27.24 28.03 23.34
CA PRO A 67 -28.04 28.83 24.25
C PRO A 67 -27.99 28.25 25.67
N ALA A 68 -28.12 29.11 26.68
CA ALA A 68 -28.01 28.73 28.10
C ALA A 68 -29.08 27.73 28.59
N GLU A 69 -30.02 27.33 27.73
CA GLU A 69 -31.06 26.34 28.00
C GLU A 69 -30.60 24.89 27.81
N PHE A 70 -29.48 24.66 27.11
CA PHE A 70 -28.82 23.35 27.06
C PHE A 70 -28.08 23.06 28.38
N SER A 71 -28.15 21.83 28.87
CA SER A 71 -27.56 21.41 30.15
C SER A 71 -26.03 21.41 30.16
N PHE A 72 -25.44 21.20 28.98
CA PHE A 72 -24.00 21.19 28.77
C PHE A 72 -23.53 22.48 28.11
N ARG A 73 -22.36 22.96 28.55
CA ARG A 73 -21.68 24.11 27.96
C ARG A 73 -20.23 23.73 27.69
N PHE A 74 -19.68 24.19 26.57
CA PHE A 74 -18.30 24.00 26.16
C PHE A 74 -17.27 24.78 27.02
N ASP A 75 -17.59 25.00 28.30
CA ASP A 75 -16.70 25.62 29.29
C ASP A 75 -16.27 24.65 30.41
N ARG A 76 -16.50 23.35 30.21
CA ARG A 76 -15.95 22.23 30.97
C ARG A 76 -15.95 20.96 30.13
N TYR A 77 -15.20 19.94 30.53
CA TYR A 77 -15.23 18.61 29.90
C TYR A 77 -16.45 17.80 30.38
N PRO A 78 -17.24 17.20 29.48
CA PRO A 78 -18.43 16.44 29.86
C PRO A 78 -18.07 15.03 30.32
N THR A 79 -18.74 14.56 31.38
CA THR A 79 -18.83 13.13 31.69
C THR A 79 -19.59 12.36 30.59
N SER A 80 -19.49 11.03 30.58
CA SER A 80 -20.26 10.17 29.67
C SER A 80 -21.78 10.43 29.74
N VAL A 81 -22.29 10.67 30.95
CA VAL A 81 -23.71 10.98 31.21
C VAL A 81 -24.10 12.35 30.67
N GLU A 82 -23.26 13.38 30.87
CA GLU A 82 -23.49 14.72 30.34
C GLU A 82 -23.45 14.73 28.80
N THR A 83 -22.53 13.99 28.19
CA THR A 83 -22.45 13.80 26.73
C THR A 83 -23.76 13.24 26.18
N ILE A 84 -24.26 12.15 26.77
CA ILE A 84 -25.54 11.54 26.35
C ILE A 84 -26.72 12.49 26.58
N ALA A 85 -26.75 13.20 27.72
CA ALA A 85 -27.81 14.15 28.03
C ALA A 85 -27.86 15.29 27.00
N PHE A 86 -26.71 15.85 26.64
CA PHE A 86 -26.60 16.90 25.64
C PHE A 86 -27.06 16.44 24.26
N LEU A 87 -26.60 15.26 23.80
CA LEU A 87 -27.05 14.68 22.54
C LEU A 87 -28.57 14.48 22.50
N ARG A 88 -29.17 14.00 23.59
CA ARG A 88 -30.63 13.86 23.73
C ARG A 88 -31.36 15.19 23.67
N GLU A 89 -30.80 16.24 24.27
CA GLU A 89 -31.36 17.60 24.18
C GLU A 89 -31.31 18.13 22.75
N LEU A 90 -30.19 17.95 22.04
CA LEU A 90 -30.07 18.32 20.63
C LEU A 90 -31.10 17.58 19.77
N ASN A 91 -31.22 16.27 19.94
CA ASN A 91 -32.20 15.48 19.21
C ASN A 91 -33.65 15.94 19.47
N ARG A 92 -33.98 16.30 20.72
CA ARG A 92 -35.30 16.86 21.08
C ARG A 92 -35.54 18.24 20.48
N ALA A 93 -34.50 19.07 20.40
CA ALA A 93 -34.59 20.40 19.81
C ALA A 93 -34.67 20.35 18.28
N TYR A 94 -33.99 19.38 17.64
CA TYR A 94 -33.83 19.27 16.19
C TYR A 94 -34.17 17.86 15.65
N PRO A 95 -35.37 17.30 15.94
CA PRO A 95 -35.70 15.90 15.65
C PRO A 95 -35.86 15.57 14.16
N ARG A 96 -35.83 16.59 13.28
CA ARG A 96 -35.85 16.42 11.82
C ARG A 96 -34.46 16.40 11.18
N LEU A 97 -33.45 16.84 11.94
CA LEU A 97 -32.08 16.96 11.47
C LEU A 97 -31.17 15.91 12.10
N MET A 98 -31.55 15.38 13.25
CA MET A 98 -30.71 14.52 14.07
C MET A 98 -31.47 13.27 14.49
N GLN A 99 -30.77 12.15 14.57
CA GLN A 99 -31.22 10.92 15.22
C GLN A 99 -30.10 10.35 16.09
N LEU A 100 -30.50 9.57 17.10
CA LEU A 100 -29.60 8.94 18.07
C LEU A 100 -29.77 7.43 18.05
N GLU A 101 -28.66 6.71 18.19
CA GLU A 101 -28.64 5.26 18.30
C GLU A 101 -27.64 4.83 19.37
N THR A 102 -28.01 3.90 20.25
CA THR A 102 -27.02 3.20 21.08
C THR A 102 -26.42 2.06 20.26
N VAL A 103 -25.17 2.22 19.85
CA VAL A 103 -24.48 1.29 18.93
C VAL A 103 -23.70 0.20 19.66
N GLY A 104 -23.50 0.36 20.96
CA GLY A 104 -22.81 -0.60 21.80
C GLY A 104 -22.90 -0.26 23.27
N ARG A 105 -22.36 -1.14 24.09
CA ARG A 105 -22.14 -0.94 25.52
C ARG A 105 -20.65 -1.13 25.78
N SER A 106 -20.06 -0.24 26.57
CA SER A 106 -18.67 -0.33 27.00
C SER A 106 -18.45 -1.50 27.97
N SER A 107 -17.18 -1.76 28.33
CA SER A 107 -16.80 -2.80 29.30
C SER A 107 -17.52 -2.69 30.65
N GLN A 108 -17.80 -1.47 31.14
CA GLN A 108 -18.56 -1.18 32.35
C GLN A 108 -20.05 -0.87 32.06
N ASN A 109 -20.56 -1.32 30.90
CA ASN A 109 -21.96 -1.26 30.49
C ASN A 109 -22.55 0.15 30.29
N ARG A 110 -21.71 1.16 30.02
CA ARG A 110 -22.17 2.50 29.60
C ARG A 110 -22.57 2.48 28.13
N SER A 111 -23.58 3.27 27.76
CA SER A 111 -24.01 3.38 26.37
C SER A 111 -22.98 4.10 25.52
N ILE A 112 -22.62 3.49 24.38
CA ILE A 112 -21.88 4.16 23.31
C ILE A 112 -22.92 4.71 22.34
N MET A 113 -23.04 6.04 22.31
CA MET A 113 -24.08 6.74 21.55
C MET A 113 -23.53 7.23 20.21
N ALA A 114 -24.18 6.82 19.13
CA ALA A 114 -23.93 7.35 17.80
C ALA A 114 -25.02 8.36 17.41
N VAL A 115 -24.63 9.23 16.48
CA VAL A 115 -25.45 10.32 15.96
C VAL A 115 -25.49 10.23 14.44
N ARG A 116 -26.67 10.47 13.87
CA ARG A 116 -26.87 10.75 12.45
C ARG A 116 -27.40 12.16 12.29
N VAL A 117 -26.76 12.96 11.44
CA VAL A 117 -27.17 14.34 11.12
C VAL A 117 -27.40 14.50 9.62
N GLY A 118 -28.52 15.11 9.24
CA GLY A 118 -28.89 15.44 7.86
C GLY A 118 -30.38 15.77 7.75
N TYR A 119 -30.79 16.44 6.66
CA TYR A 119 -32.19 16.76 6.41
C TYR A 119 -32.79 15.94 5.26
N GLU A 120 -33.90 15.25 5.49
CA GLU A 120 -34.57 14.42 4.47
C GLU A 120 -35.43 15.25 3.49
N LEU A 121 -34.87 15.58 2.32
CA LEU A 121 -35.58 16.22 1.19
C LEU A 121 -36.18 15.18 0.21
N GLY A 122 -36.84 14.14 0.73
CA GLY A 122 -37.47 13.09 -0.07
C GLY A 122 -36.53 11.98 -0.57
N ASN A 123 -35.20 12.19 -0.55
CA ASN A 123 -34.19 11.14 -0.70
C ASN A 123 -33.65 10.73 0.70
N PRO A 124 -33.44 9.42 0.97
CA PRO A 124 -32.89 8.94 2.24
C PRO A 124 -31.51 9.55 2.53
N ILE A 125 -31.21 9.78 3.81
CA ILE A 125 -29.90 10.27 4.26
C ILE A 125 -28.82 9.21 4.00
N GLU A 126 -29.20 7.94 4.12
CA GLU A 126 -28.38 6.74 3.95
C GLU A 126 -27.89 6.56 2.52
N ALA A 127 -28.47 7.25 1.54
CA ALA A 127 -28.02 7.20 0.14
C ALA A 127 -27.05 8.33 -0.24
N ARG A 128 -26.66 9.17 0.73
CA ARG A 128 -25.85 10.38 0.49
C ARG A 128 -24.42 10.17 0.95
N PRO A 129 -23.44 10.77 0.25
CA PRO A 129 -22.06 10.84 0.71
C PRO A 129 -22.01 11.40 2.13
N ALA A 130 -21.21 10.75 2.98
CA ALA A 130 -21.19 11.03 4.39
C ALA A 130 -19.79 11.22 4.95
N LEU A 131 -19.70 12.13 5.92
CA LEU A 131 -18.54 12.31 6.78
C LEU A 131 -18.76 11.52 8.07
N TYR A 132 -17.79 10.70 8.46
CA TYR A 132 -17.74 10.06 9.76
C TYR A 132 -16.83 10.84 10.72
N LEU A 133 -17.28 11.07 11.96
CA LEU A 133 -16.53 11.76 13.00
C LEU A 133 -16.53 10.93 14.29
N ASP A 134 -15.37 10.73 14.90
CA ASP A 134 -15.32 10.26 16.28
C ASP A 134 -14.22 10.95 17.08
N GLY A 135 -14.27 10.71 18.39
CA GLY A 135 -13.34 11.27 19.33
C GLY A 135 -13.29 10.47 20.61
N GLN A 136 -12.26 10.77 21.39
CA GLN A 136 -12.08 10.29 22.76
C GLN A 136 -12.01 8.76 22.83
N HIS A 137 -11.27 8.17 21.87
CA HIS A 137 -10.67 6.84 22.00
C HIS A 137 -9.78 6.81 23.24
N HIS A 138 -8.85 7.75 23.35
CA HIS A 138 -8.04 7.89 24.54
C HIS A 138 -8.77 8.75 25.58
N ALA A 139 -8.91 8.18 26.77
CA ALA A 139 -9.62 8.78 27.90
C ALA A 139 -9.18 10.23 28.23
N ARG A 140 -7.88 10.44 28.42
CA ARG A 140 -7.30 11.76 28.72
C ARG A 140 -7.41 12.82 27.62
N GLU A 141 -7.91 12.49 26.45
CA GLU A 141 -7.97 13.40 25.29
C GLU A 141 -9.36 14.03 25.15
N ALA A 142 -9.97 14.45 26.26
CA ALA A 142 -11.37 14.88 26.36
C ALA A 142 -11.77 16.03 25.41
N VAL A 143 -10.82 16.85 24.94
CA VAL A 143 -11.09 17.87 23.91
C VAL A 143 -11.55 17.27 22.58
N SER A 144 -11.13 16.06 22.23
CA SER A 144 -11.53 15.40 20.99
C SER A 144 -13.04 15.17 20.91
N ALA A 145 -13.67 14.70 22.00
CA ALA A 145 -15.12 14.59 22.11
C ALA A 145 -15.82 15.94 21.97
N GLN A 146 -15.24 16.99 22.55
CA GLN A 146 -15.79 18.34 22.50
C GLN A 146 -15.84 18.88 21.06
N VAL A 147 -14.80 18.64 20.27
CA VAL A 147 -14.76 19.04 18.85
C VAL A 147 -15.92 18.40 18.09
N VAL A 148 -16.14 17.09 18.29
CA VAL A 148 -17.24 16.37 17.62
C VAL A 148 -18.60 16.88 18.09
N LEU A 149 -18.81 17.06 19.40
CA LEU A 149 -20.06 17.58 19.96
C LEU A 149 -20.37 19.00 19.49
N TYR A 150 -19.35 19.85 19.38
CA TYR A 150 -19.50 21.23 18.90
C TYR A 150 -19.89 21.26 17.42
N THR A 151 -19.25 20.42 16.59
CA THR A 151 -19.61 20.26 15.17
C THR A 151 -21.07 19.83 15.00
N ILE A 152 -21.51 18.82 15.76
CA ILE A 152 -22.90 18.34 15.73
C ILE A 152 -23.87 19.47 16.10
N TRP A 153 -23.60 20.14 17.22
CA TRP A 153 -24.44 21.27 17.67
C TRP A 153 -24.48 22.41 16.64
N TYR A 154 -23.34 22.78 16.07
CA TYR A 154 -23.26 23.85 15.06
C TYR A 154 -24.10 23.49 13.83
N LEU A 155 -23.92 22.30 13.27
CA LEU A 155 -24.66 21.84 12.10
C LEU A 155 -26.18 21.90 12.31
N VAL A 156 -26.69 21.35 13.42
CA VAL A 156 -28.15 21.31 13.65
C VAL A 156 -28.72 22.68 14.02
N SER A 157 -27.95 23.52 14.74
CA SER A 157 -28.42 24.83 15.19
C SER A 157 -28.36 25.92 14.11
N GLN A 158 -27.44 25.80 13.16
CA GLN A 158 -27.28 26.76 12.07
C GLN A 158 -28.10 26.41 10.83
N TYR A 159 -28.69 25.22 10.75
CA TYR A 159 -29.57 24.83 9.65
C TYR A 159 -30.74 25.81 9.46
N GLY A 160 -30.92 26.30 8.23
CA GLY A 160 -31.91 27.31 7.87
C GLY A 160 -31.50 28.76 8.16
N THR A 161 -30.37 28.99 8.83
CA THR A 161 -29.81 30.32 9.10
C THR A 161 -28.51 30.56 8.33
N ASP A 162 -27.60 29.59 8.37
CA ASP A 162 -26.37 29.58 7.59
C ASP A 162 -26.60 28.88 6.24
N PRO A 163 -26.45 29.58 5.09
CA PRO A 163 -26.63 28.99 3.78
C PRO A 163 -25.70 27.80 3.48
N LEU A 164 -24.45 27.82 3.96
CA LEU A 164 -23.50 26.73 3.77
C LEU A 164 -23.98 25.49 4.51
N VAL A 165 -24.25 25.61 5.81
CA VAL A 165 -24.73 24.48 6.63
C VAL A 165 -26.04 23.91 6.08
N THR A 166 -26.95 24.79 5.66
CA THR A 166 -28.22 24.37 5.06
C THR A 166 -27.98 23.49 3.83
N HIS A 167 -27.12 23.94 2.92
CA HIS A 167 -26.79 23.18 1.72
C HIS A 167 -26.09 21.86 2.04
N LEU A 168 -25.10 21.87 2.94
CA LEU A 168 -24.37 20.67 3.34
C LEU A 168 -25.30 19.60 3.94
N LEU A 169 -26.22 19.96 4.83
CA LEU A 169 -27.16 19.00 5.42
C LEU A 169 -28.28 18.57 4.47
N ASN A 170 -28.52 19.32 3.40
CA ASN A 170 -29.47 18.94 2.35
C ASN A 170 -28.87 17.95 1.34
N THR A 171 -27.55 17.87 1.23
CA THR A 171 -26.83 17.13 0.19
C THR A 171 -25.94 16.01 0.72
N ARG A 172 -25.42 16.12 1.95
CA ARG A 172 -24.56 15.13 2.62
C ARG A 172 -25.18 14.65 3.92
N ALA A 173 -24.55 13.65 4.53
CA ALA A 173 -24.83 13.17 5.87
C ALA A 173 -23.59 13.30 6.78
N VAL A 174 -23.82 13.37 8.09
CA VAL A 174 -22.77 13.21 9.09
C VAL A 174 -23.15 12.07 10.03
N TYR A 175 -22.24 11.11 10.19
CA TYR A 175 -22.33 10.05 11.17
C TYR A 175 -21.26 10.30 12.23
N ALA A 176 -21.60 10.17 13.51
CA ALA A 176 -20.62 10.44 14.55
C ALA A 176 -20.75 9.56 15.80
N ILE A 177 -19.61 9.24 16.43
CA ILE A 177 -19.53 8.66 17.78
C ILE A 177 -18.68 9.62 18.63
N PRO A 178 -19.28 10.59 19.34
CA PRO A 178 -18.51 11.63 20.02
C PRO A 178 -17.61 11.13 21.16
N SER A 179 -17.93 9.99 21.76
CA SER A 179 -17.16 9.39 22.86
C SER A 179 -17.09 7.89 22.65
N VAL A 180 -15.95 7.42 22.11
CA VAL A 180 -15.72 5.98 21.84
C VAL A 180 -15.42 5.22 23.13
N ASN A 181 -14.67 5.83 24.06
CA ASN A 181 -14.27 5.22 25.34
C ASN A 181 -14.94 5.93 26.53
N PRO A 182 -16.26 5.74 26.75
CA PRO A 182 -16.99 6.45 27.81
C PRO A 182 -16.56 6.01 29.22
N ASP A 183 -16.08 4.77 29.39
CA ASP A 183 -15.58 4.30 30.69
C ASP A 183 -14.30 5.04 31.07
N GLY A 184 -13.31 5.00 30.17
CA GLY A 184 -12.06 5.71 30.34
C GLY A 184 -12.26 7.22 30.53
N ASN A 185 -13.26 7.84 29.90
CA ASN A 185 -13.60 9.24 30.14
C ASN A 185 -13.92 9.55 31.60
N ASP A 186 -14.82 8.75 32.17
CA ASP A 186 -15.35 9.01 33.51
C ASP A 186 -14.25 8.77 34.54
N ILE A 187 -13.46 7.73 34.31
CA ILE A 187 -12.18 7.46 34.98
C ILE A 187 -11.27 8.70 34.91
N PHE A 188 -11.00 9.22 33.72
CA PHE A 188 -10.11 10.37 33.54
C PHE A 188 -10.56 11.60 34.34
N LEU A 189 -11.86 11.87 34.33
CA LEU A 189 -12.45 13.03 34.99
C LEU A 189 -12.54 12.88 36.51
N ARG A 190 -12.53 11.66 37.04
CA ARG A 190 -12.83 11.37 38.45
C ARG A 190 -11.63 10.83 39.21
N ASP A 191 -10.92 9.88 38.62
CA ASP A 191 -10.01 8.94 39.28
C ASP A 191 -8.58 9.14 38.74
N ASP A 192 -8.24 8.64 37.55
CA ASP A 192 -6.90 8.75 36.94
C ASP A 192 -6.82 9.73 35.75
N GLN A 193 -6.25 10.92 35.95
CA GLN A 193 -6.07 11.91 34.87
C GLN A 193 -5.04 11.49 33.79
N TRP A 194 -4.31 10.39 33.99
CA TRP A 194 -3.42 9.80 32.99
C TRP A 194 -4.06 8.67 32.18
N ALA A 195 -5.29 8.29 32.53
CA ALA A 195 -6.00 7.22 31.88
C ALA A 195 -6.03 7.40 30.37
N ARG A 196 -5.83 6.30 29.66
CA ARG A 196 -5.72 6.28 28.20
C ARG A 196 -6.54 5.16 27.59
N LYS A 197 -6.38 3.95 28.13
CA LYS A 197 -6.96 2.70 27.60
C LYS A 197 -8.46 2.59 27.88
N THR A 198 -9.10 1.56 27.33
CA THR A 198 -10.42 1.11 27.76
C THR A 198 -10.36 0.60 29.21
N ALA A 199 -11.52 0.39 29.84
CA ALA A 199 -11.60 -0.07 31.23
C ALA A 199 -11.91 -1.58 31.36
N ASN A 200 -11.39 -2.40 30.45
CA ASN A 200 -11.63 -3.85 30.43
C ASN A 200 -10.73 -4.58 31.45
N PRO A 201 -11.29 -5.19 32.52
CA PRO A 201 -10.51 -5.75 33.63
C PRO A 201 -9.78 -7.05 33.28
N THR A 202 -10.22 -7.77 32.23
CA THR A 202 -9.74 -9.14 31.91
C THR A 202 -8.25 -9.28 31.61
N VAL A 203 -7.56 -8.15 31.40
CA VAL A 203 -6.16 -8.08 30.99
C VAL A 203 -5.23 -7.80 32.19
N SER A 204 -5.77 -7.31 33.31
CA SER A 204 -4.98 -6.71 34.42
C SER A 204 -5.49 -7.05 35.82
N ASP A 205 -6.53 -7.90 35.92
CA ASP A 205 -7.13 -8.40 37.16
C ASP A 205 -6.17 -9.33 37.93
N ASP A 206 -5.30 -8.74 38.75
CA ASP A 206 -4.20 -9.43 39.43
C ASP A 206 -4.64 -10.15 40.71
N ASP A 207 -5.78 -9.73 41.27
CA ASP A 207 -6.40 -10.30 42.46
C ASP A 207 -7.61 -11.22 42.17
N SER A 208 -8.06 -11.27 40.91
CA SER A 208 -9.16 -12.11 40.38
C SER A 208 -10.52 -11.82 40.99
N ASP A 209 -10.78 -10.58 41.43
CA ASP A 209 -12.06 -10.18 42.01
C ASP A 209 -13.08 -9.74 40.94
N GLY A 210 -12.62 -9.51 39.70
CA GLY A 210 -13.44 -9.15 38.55
C GLY A 210 -14.02 -7.74 38.60
N GLN A 211 -13.49 -6.88 39.47
CA GLN A 211 -13.76 -5.44 39.50
C GLN A 211 -12.66 -4.67 38.77
N PHE A 212 -12.93 -3.40 38.54
CA PHE A 212 -11.97 -2.46 37.95
C PHE A 212 -11.76 -1.39 39.01
N ASP A 213 -10.56 -1.30 39.54
CA ASP A 213 -10.18 -0.32 40.54
C ASP A 213 -8.75 0.18 40.27
N GLU A 214 -8.50 1.46 40.54
CA GLU A 214 -7.51 2.31 39.84
C GLU A 214 -6.39 2.81 40.74
N ASP A 215 -5.97 2.03 41.74
CA ASP A 215 -4.75 2.34 42.47
C ASP A 215 -3.53 1.67 41.81
N PRO A 216 -2.51 2.43 41.39
CA PRO A 216 -1.32 1.84 40.80
C PRO A 216 -0.60 0.90 41.79
N SER A 217 -0.18 -0.29 41.33
CA SER A 217 0.67 -1.18 42.12
C SER A 217 1.96 -0.46 42.55
N GLU A 218 2.16 -0.23 43.86
CA GLU A 218 3.36 0.45 44.34
C GLU A 218 4.60 -0.45 44.33
N ASN A 219 5.26 -0.51 43.19
CA ASN A 219 6.68 -0.86 43.12
C ASN A 219 7.48 0.28 42.45
N ALA A 220 7.92 1.20 43.32
CA ALA A 220 8.95 2.22 43.16
C ALA A 220 8.58 3.57 42.48
N GLY A 221 8.60 4.66 43.26
CA GLY A 221 8.96 5.99 42.72
C GLY A 221 8.44 7.28 43.37
N TYR A 222 8.36 7.42 44.70
CA TYR A 222 8.09 8.71 45.36
C TYR A 222 9.27 9.70 45.27
N GLY A 223 9.02 10.94 44.83
CA GLY A 223 9.98 12.04 44.90
C GLY A 223 9.33 13.41 44.70
N THR A 224 9.80 14.42 45.43
CA THR A 224 9.58 15.83 45.06
C THR A 224 10.47 16.14 43.86
N PHE A 225 9.88 16.61 42.76
CA PHE A 225 10.63 17.13 41.63
C PHE A 225 10.32 18.62 41.48
N ASP A 226 11.37 19.43 41.53
CA ASP A 226 11.29 20.78 40.99
C ASP A 226 11.22 20.64 39.46
N GLN A 227 10.04 20.83 38.88
CA GLN A 227 9.96 21.11 37.46
C GLN A 227 10.05 22.61 37.24
N TYR A 228 11.00 22.98 36.37
CA TYR A 228 11.27 24.35 36.00
C TYR A 228 10.41 24.67 34.79
N ARG A 229 9.29 25.40 34.97
CA ARG A 229 8.64 26.04 33.81
C ARG A 229 9.53 27.19 33.36
N THR A 230 10.05 27.14 32.14
CA THR A 230 10.80 28.25 31.56
C THR A 230 9.79 29.25 30.98
N ALA A 231 9.63 30.42 31.60
CA ALA A 231 8.84 31.51 31.02
C ALA A 231 9.75 32.51 30.28
N PHE A 232 9.30 32.95 29.10
CA PHE A 232 10.01 33.86 28.21
C PHE A 232 9.90 35.32 28.69
N ASP A 233 11.02 35.99 28.98
CA ASP A 233 11.04 37.43 29.34
C ASP A 233 11.36 38.29 28.10
N ALA A 234 10.32 38.56 27.32
CA ALA A 234 10.42 39.30 26.05
C ALA A 234 11.01 40.71 26.20
N ALA A 235 10.82 41.36 27.36
CA ALA A 235 11.29 42.72 27.59
C ALA A 235 12.80 42.81 27.81
N TRP A 236 13.42 41.76 28.36
CA TRP A 236 14.87 41.72 28.56
C TRP A 236 15.63 41.40 27.28
N VAL A 237 15.13 40.47 26.45
CA VAL A 237 15.74 40.13 25.15
C VAL A 237 15.75 41.33 24.20
N GLN A 238 14.65 42.11 24.17
CA GLN A 238 14.60 43.36 23.42
C GLN A 238 15.61 44.41 23.90
N ALA A 239 16.05 44.35 25.16
CA ALA A 239 17.00 45.29 25.73
C ALA A 239 18.48 44.91 25.53
N TYR A 240 18.80 43.67 25.15
CA TYR A 240 20.18 43.16 25.02
C TYR A 240 20.42 42.29 23.77
N PRO A 241 20.18 42.81 22.55
CA PRO A 241 20.20 42.03 21.31
C PRO A 241 21.59 41.50 20.90
N ASP A 242 22.68 42.12 21.37
CA ASP A 242 24.05 41.80 20.93
C ASP A 242 24.81 40.86 21.90
N ASN A 243 24.15 40.33 22.93
CA ASN A 243 24.83 39.50 23.93
C ASN A 243 25.04 38.07 23.39
N PRO A 244 26.28 37.57 23.28
CA PRO A 244 26.61 36.30 22.62
C PRO A 244 26.08 35.06 23.35
N PHE A 245 25.52 35.23 24.55
CA PHE A 245 24.86 34.17 25.31
C PHE A 245 23.34 34.15 25.14
N VAL A 246 22.74 35.06 24.34
CA VAL A 246 21.30 35.07 24.05
C VAL A 246 20.85 33.78 23.35
N GLY A 247 21.68 33.24 22.43
CA GLY A 247 21.43 31.96 21.77
C GLY A 247 21.75 30.70 22.61
N SER A 248 22.23 30.86 23.85
CA SER A 248 22.54 29.72 24.74
C SER A 248 21.89 29.85 26.13
N TRP A 249 20.96 30.78 26.32
CA TRP A 249 20.32 31.04 27.61
C TRP A 249 19.02 30.25 27.78
N SER A 250 19.17 28.93 27.91
CA SER A 250 18.19 28.05 28.55
C SER A 250 18.17 28.16 30.08
N ALA A 251 18.84 29.15 30.70
CA ALA A 251 18.77 29.32 32.15
C ALA A 251 17.54 30.15 32.60
N HIS A 252 16.43 29.42 32.72
CA HIS A 252 15.30 29.54 33.66
C HIS A 252 15.06 30.87 34.39
N ARG A 253 13.88 31.48 34.18
CA ARG A 253 13.07 31.88 35.36
C ARG A 253 12.29 30.66 35.80
N THR A 254 12.70 30.10 36.92
CA THR A 254 11.95 29.05 37.61
C THR A 254 10.83 29.69 38.40
N GLU A 255 9.59 29.44 38.00
CA GLU A 255 8.47 29.59 38.92
C GLU A 255 8.23 28.20 39.53
N PRO A 256 8.52 27.98 40.83
CA PRO A 256 8.31 26.68 41.45
C PRO A 256 6.81 26.41 41.59
N LEU A 257 6.34 25.30 41.01
CA LEU A 257 5.05 24.71 41.35
C LEU A 257 5.30 23.60 42.38
N THR A 258 4.65 23.69 43.54
CA THR A 258 4.75 22.68 44.60
C THR A 258 3.55 21.75 44.53
N TYR A 259 3.79 20.44 44.41
CA TYR A 259 2.80 19.39 44.64
C TYR A 259 3.25 18.48 45.82
N VAL A 260 2.30 17.81 46.50
CA VAL A 260 2.52 17.03 47.75
C VAL A 260 1.86 15.64 47.62
N GLY A 261 2.60 14.52 47.78
CA GLY A 261 2.74 13.67 49.01
C GLY A 261 2.92 12.17 48.62
N VAL A 262 3.26 11.13 49.44
CA VAL A 262 3.84 10.97 50.81
C VAL A 262 4.54 9.59 51.00
N VAL A 263 5.74 9.56 51.61
CA VAL A 263 6.17 8.56 52.63
C VAL A 263 6.84 9.30 53.80
N ASP A 264 6.93 8.70 54.99
CA ASP A 264 7.45 9.41 56.18
C ASP A 264 8.96 9.69 56.11
N ALA A 265 9.40 10.71 56.86
CA ALA A 265 10.78 11.20 56.84
C ALA A 265 11.85 10.20 57.32
N ASN A 266 11.47 8.97 57.72
CA ASN A 266 12.36 7.97 58.30
C ASN A 266 12.42 6.66 57.51
N GLY A 267 11.71 6.53 56.39
CA GLY A 267 11.82 5.37 55.50
C GLY A 267 11.24 4.08 56.07
N ASN A 268 10.23 4.16 56.95
CA ASN A 268 9.46 2.98 57.36
C ASN A 268 8.27 2.75 56.42
N LEU A 269 7.82 1.49 56.28
CA LEU A 269 6.62 1.13 55.53
C LEU A 269 5.40 1.89 56.09
N VAL A 270 4.72 2.63 55.21
CA VAL A 270 3.46 3.32 55.49
C VAL A 270 2.32 2.30 55.30
N PRO A 271 1.32 2.23 56.19
CA PRO A 271 0.17 1.32 56.04
C PRO A 271 -0.65 1.62 54.77
N GLN A 272 -1.28 0.58 54.22
CA GLN A 272 -2.16 0.62 53.03
C GLN A 272 -3.19 1.75 53.14
N THR A 273 -3.31 2.56 52.08
CA THR A 273 -4.15 3.76 52.02
C THR A 273 -5.03 3.70 50.77
N ASP A 274 -6.32 3.89 50.99
CA ASP A 274 -7.38 4.18 50.02
C ASP A 274 -7.15 5.60 49.48
N ASN A 275 -6.55 5.72 48.29
CA ASN A 275 -6.03 6.99 47.77
C ASN A 275 -7.13 7.89 47.19
N ASP A 276 -8.23 7.31 46.72
CA ASP A 276 -9.39 8.02 46.15
C ASP A 276 -10.58 8.16 47.13
N LEU A 277 -10.49 7.52 48.31
CA LEU A 277 -11.47 7.51 49.40
C LEU A 277 -12.79 6.79 49.04
N ASP A 278 -12.74 5.83 48.12
CA ASP A 278 -13.91 5.02 47.73
C ASP A 278 -14.22 3.88 48.74
N GLY A 279 -13.29 3.59 49.65
CA GLY A 279 -13.38 2.58 50.70
C GLY A 279 -12.64 1.26 50.42
N ARG A 280 -11.86 1.15 49.34
CA ARG A 280 -11.10 -0.05 48.92
C ARG A 280 -9.58 0.16 49.05
N VAL A 281 -8.78 -0.93 49.01
CA VAL A 281 -7.31 -0.90 49.20
C VAL A 281 -6.61 -2.06 48.47
N ASN A 282 -5.44 -1.81 47.86
CA ASN A 282 -4.63 -2.73 47.02
C ASN A 282 -5.29 -3.08 45.68
N GLU A 283 -5.56 -2.06 44.87
CA GLU A 283 -6.28 -2.16 43.60
C GLU A 283 -5.37 -2.49 42.42
N ASP A 284 -5.95 -2.89 41.30
CA ASP A 284 -5.25 -3.30 40.08
C ASP A 284 -4.59 -2.12 39.32
N GLN A 285 -3.61 -2.42 38.46
CA GLN A 285 -3.14 -1.42 37.50
C GLN A 285 -4.24 -1.10 36.47
N ALA A 286 -4.31 0.15 36.02
CA ALA A 286 -5.19 0.60 34.94
C ALA A 286 -5.23 -0.39 33.77
N GLY A 287 -6.30 -1.19 33.77
CA GLY A 287 -6.48 -2.31 32.85
C GLY A 287 -6.87 -1.90 31.44
N GLY A 288 -7.16 -2.88 30.59
CA GLY A 288 -7.71 -2.67 29.26
C GLY A 288 -6.70 -2.47 28.13
N THR A 289 -7.23 -2.12 26.97
CA THR A 289 -6.55 -2.07 25.67
C THR A 289 -6.49 -0.64 25.17
N ASP A 290 -5.42 -0.25 24.47
CA ASP A 290 -5.43 1.02 23.73
C ASP A 290 -6.43 0.89 22.57
N PRO A 291 -7.57 1.61 22.60
CA PRO A 291 -8.59 1.45 21.57
C PRO A 291 -8.09 1.87 20.19
N ASN A 292 -7.10 2.78 20.09
CA ASN A 292 -6.49 3.14 18.81
C ASN A 292 -5.28 2.25 18.45
N ARG A 293 -5.22 1.03 19.02
CA ARG A 293 -4.33 -0.08 18.61
C ARG A 293 -5.12 -1.37 18.36
N ASN A 294 -6.44 -1.31 18.45
CA ASN A 294 -7.31 -2.47 18.48
C ASN A 294 -8.08 -2.71 17.17
N TYR A 295 -7.74 -2.00 16.09
CA TYR A 295 -8.37 -2.19 14.78
C TYR A 295 -7.61 -3.24 13.95
N ASP A 296 -8.31 -3.87 13.01
CA ASP A 296 -7.75 -4.88 12.10
C ASP A 296 -7.04 -4.23 10.90
N SER A 297 -5.99 -3.46 11.19
CA SER A 297 -5.12 -2.85 10.17
C SER A 297 -3.69 -2.85 10.69
N HIS A 298 -2.86 -3.72 10.12
CA HIS A 298 -1.48 -3.95 10.56
C HIS A 298 -1.35 -4.12 12.09
N TRP A 299 -2.30 -4.83 12.68
CA TRP A 299 -2.49 -4.95 14.13
C TRP A 299 -1.25 -5.51 14.87
N ASP A 300 -0.46 -6.37 14.21
CA ASP A 300 0.76 -6.96 14.77
C ASP A 300 1.92 -5.97 14.96
N VAL A 301 1.84 -4.75 14.42
CA VAL A 301 2.85 -3.69 14.65
C VAL A 301 2.72 -3.07 16.05
N ALA A 302 1.54 -3.16 16.67
CA ALA A 302 1.30 -2.61 18.00
C ALA A 302 1.82 -3.54 19.13
N SER A 303 1.91 -3.02 20.35
CA SER A 303 2.47 -3.76 21.49
C SER A 303 1.54 -4.88 21.95
N ASP A 304 2.08 -6.08 22.14
CA ASP A 304 1.38 -7.24 22.72
C ASP A 304 1.54 -7.34 24.24
N ASP A 305 2.25 -6.40 24.88
CA ASP A 305 2.44 -6.30 26.31
C ASP A 305 1.21 -5.62 26.97
N PRO A 306 0.42 -6.35 27.79
CA PRO A 306 -0.73 -5.81 28.53
C PRO A 306 -0.46 -4.54 29.35
N THR A 307 0.78 -4.36 29.79
CA THR A 307 1.21 -3.23 30.62
C THR A 307 1.57 -1.99 29.80
N SER A 308 1.69 -2.13 28.47
CA SER A 308 1.98 -1.02 27.57
C SER A 308 0.80 -0.07 27.44
N GLY A 309 1.07 1.24 27.45
CA GLY A 309 0.06 2.26 27.10
C GLY A 309 -0.44 2.17 25.66
N GLY A 310 0.25 1.41 24.80
CA GLY A 310 -0.15 1.07 23.43
C GLY A 310 -0.47 -0.42 23.26
N TYR A 311 -0.92 -1.09 24.31
CA TYR A 311 -1.35 -2.49 24.24
C TYR A 311 -2.48 -2.67 23.22
N ARG A 312 -2.30 -3.60 22.29
CA ARG A 312 -3.17 -3.83 21.13
C ARG A 312 -4.40 -4.69 21.40
N GLY A 313 -4.49 -5.28 22.58
CA GLY A 313 -5.49 -6.28 22.94
C GLY A 313 -5.06 -7.70 22.54
N PRO A 314 -5.86 -8.72 22.87
CA PRO A 314 -5.56 -10.12 22.54
C PRO A 314 -5.87 -10.52 21.10
N VAL A 315 -6.78 -9.81 20.43
CA VAL A 315 -7.15 -9.96 19.01
C VAL A 315 -7.66 -8.61 18.47
N PRO A 316 -7.66 -8.37 17.15
CA PRO A 316 -8.34 -7.21 16.58
C PRO A 316 -9.80 -7.16 17.00
N PHE A 317 -10.29 -5.96 17.32
CA PHE A 317 -11.63 -5.69 17.83
C PHE A 317 -11.98 -6.52 19.08
N SER A 318 -11.03 -6.70 19.99
CA SER A 318 -11.31 -7.34 21.29
C SER A 318 -12.14 -6.45 22.21
N GLU A 319 -12.07 -5.13 22.05
CA GLU A 319 -12.82 -4.18 22.86
C GLU A 319 -14.23 -3.95 22.30
N THR A 320 -15.23 -3.90 23.18
CA THR A 320 -16.63 -3.63 22.80
C THR A 320 -16.80 -2.25 22.16
N GLU A 321 -15.95 -1.31 22.55
CA GLU A 321 -15.86 0.07 22.12
C GLU A 321 -15.46 0.15 20.64
N THR A 322 -14.40 -0.57 20.25
CA THR A 322 -13.91 -0.59 18.86
C THR A 322 -14.81 -1.44 17.97
N GLN A 323 -15.45 -2.50 18.52
CA GLN A 323 -16.52 -3.22 17.83
C GLN A 323 -17.71 -2.32 17.50
N ALA A 324 -18.11 -1.43 18.42
CA ALA A 324 -19.21 -0.50 18.18
C ALA A 324 -18.90 0.47 17.02
N VAL A 325 -17.66 1.00 16.96
CA VAL A 325 -17.19 1.81 15.84
C VAL A 325 -17.21 1.01 14.54
N ARG A 326 -16.61 -0.19 14.53
CA ARG A 326 -16.57 -1.09 13.38
C ARG A 326 -17.96 -1.35 12.83
N ASP A 327 -18.88 -1.80 13.69
CA ASP A 327 -20.22 -2.19 13.29
C ASP A 327 -21.06 -0.99 12.84
N TYR A 328 -20.81 0.20 13.40
CA TYR A 328 -21.48 1.42 12.93
C TYR A 328 -20.96 1.85 11.56
N VAL A 329 -19.64 1.90 11.35
CA VAL A 329 -19.03 2.31 10.07
C VAL A 329 -19.34 1.31 8.95
N LEU A 330 -19.30 0.00 9.22
CA LEU A 330 -19.61 -1.04 8.22
C LEU A 330 -21.08 -1.06 7.79
N ARG A 331 -21.99 -0.52 8.62
CA ARG A 331 -23.42 -0.38 8.27
C ARG A 331 -23.73 0.79 7.32
N HIS A 332 -22.78 1.71 7.15
CA HIS A 332 -22.95 2.91 6.33
C HIS A 332 -21.92 2.89 5.20
N ASP A 333 -22.35 2.36 4.06
CA ASP A 333 -21.54 2.20 2.85
C ASP A 333 -21.20 3.54 2.16
N THR A 334 -21.96 4.59 2.43
CA THR A 334 -21.77 5.94 1.87
C THR A 334 -20.79 6.84 2.65
N ILE A 335 -20.15 6.36 3.72
CA ILE A 335 -19.11 7.12 4.42
C ILE A 335 -17.90 7.25 3.48
N ALA A 336 -17.66 8.44 2.95
CA ALA A 336 -16.60 8.71 1.98
C ALA A 336 -15.33 9.28 2.64
N ALA A 337 -15.49 9.95 3.78
CA ALA A 337 -14.38 10.43 4.60
C ALA A 337 -14.63 10.18 6.09
N GLY A 338 -13.55 10.04 6.86
CA GLY A 338 -13.56 9.85 8.30
C GLY A 338 -12.53 10.71 9.02
N ILE A 339 -12.87 11.24 10.19
CA ILE A 339 -11.95 11.99 11.04
C ILE A 339 -12.02 11.43 12.46
N SER A 340 -10.90 10.92 12.94
CA SER A 340 -10.75 10.37 14.30
C SER A 340 -9.95 11.34 15.15
N TYR A 341 -10.62 12.11 16.01
CA TYR A 341 -9.98 13.15 16.79
C TYR A 341 -9.23 12.60 18.00
N HIS A 342 -8.02 13.12 18.16
CA HIS A 342 -7.09 12.89 19.27
C HIS A 342 -6.60 14.23 19.84
N SER A 343 -5.64 14.22 20.76
CA SER A 343 -4.92 15.42 21.20
C SER A 343 -3.57 15.08 21.84
N GLY A 344 -2.72 16.09 21.99
CA GLY A 344 -1.40 16.01 22.63
C GLY A 344 -0.28 16.63 21.81
N ALA A 345 -0.49 16.89 20.51
CA ALA A 345 0.57 17.31 19.60
C ALA A 345 0.24 18.48 18.64
N ASP A 346 -1.01 18.93 18.53
CA ASP A 346 -1.46 19.92 17.53
C ASP A 346 -1.01 19.58 16.09
N LEU A 347 -1.50 18.46 15.56
CA LEU A 347 -1.12 17.89 14.26
C LEU A 347 -2.34 17.46 13.46
N LEU A 348 -2.22 17.43 12.13
CA LEU A 348 -3.14 16.75 11.23
C LEU A 348 -2.43 15.57 10.58
N LEU A 349 -2.78 14.36 11.02
CA LEU A 349 -2.16 13.14 10.52
C LEU A 349 -3.02 12.51 9.42
N HIS A 350 -2.35 11.96 8.41
CA HIS A 350 -2.96 11.09 7.40
C HIS A 350 -2.16 9.78 7.25
N PRO A 351 -2.75 8.72 6.65
CA PRO A 351 -2.09 7.44 6.45
C PRO A 351 -0.75 7.56 5.72
N TRP A 352 0.16 6.60 5.89
CA TRP A 352 0.08 5.45 6.80
C TRP A 352 0.66 5.76 8.18
N ILE A 353 0.09 5.26 9.27
CA ILE A 353 0.83 5.27 10.55
C ILE A 353 1.65 4.00 10.76
N TRP A 354 1.27 2.86 10.17
CA TRP A 354 2.02 1.62 10.37
C TRP A 354 3.33 1.53 9.56
N SER A 355 3.52 2.36 8.54
CA SER A 355 4.70 2.33 7.66
C SER A 355 5.17 3.71 7.24
N THR A 356 6.50 3.89 7.20
CA THR A 356 7.18 5.07 6.65
C THR A 356 7.52 4.94 5.17
N THR A 357 7.46 3.72 4.61
CA THR A 357 7.91 3.41 3.25
C THR A 357 6.78 2.98 2.32
N GLN A 358 5.65 2.54 2.85
CA GLN A 358 4.53 2.05 2.05
C GLN A 358 3.96 3.17 1.19
N GLU A 359 3.78 2.92 -0.11
CA GLU A 359 3.14 3.88 -1.01
C GLU A 359 1.75 4.27 -0.50
N LEU A 360 1.42 5.55 -0.66
CA LEU A 360 0.10 6.10 -0.36
C LEU A 360 -0.58 6.47 -1.67
N PRO A 361 -1.45 5.60 -2.23
CA PRO A 361 -2.04 5.80 -3.56
C PRO A 361 -2.78 7.14 -3.71
N ASP A 362 -3.43 7.60 -2.64
CA ASP A 362 -4.20 8.85 -2.63
C ASP A 362 -3.41 10.05 -2.07
N ALA A 363 -2.07 10.02 -2.09
CA ALA A 363 -1.21 11.06 -1.53
C ALA A 363 -1.54 12.48 -2.04
N ALA A 364 -1.93 12.61 -3.31
CA ALA A 364 -2.30 13.90 -3.89
C ALA A 364 -3.55 14.52 -3.22
N TRP A 365 -4.53 13.70 -2.85
CA TRP A 365 -5.72 14.15 -2.12
C TRP A 365 -5.36 14.55 -0.68
N TYR A 366 -4.60 13.70 0.00
CA TYR A 366 -4.16 14.00 1.36
C TYR A 366 -3.37 15.29 1.41
N GLU A 367 -2.45 15.49 0.48
CA GLU A 367 -1.63 16.69 0.46
C GLU A 367 -2.46 17.96 0.18
N THR A 368 -3.29 17.92 -0.87
CA THR A 368 -4.11 19.08 -1.23
C THR A 368 -5.10 19.47 -0.13
N LEU A 369 -5.80 18.50 0.47
CA LEU A 369 -6.81 18.76 1.49
C LEU A 369 -6.16 19.15 2.83
N SER A 370 -5.05 18.53 3.21
CA SER A 370 -4.39 18.79 4.49
C SER A 370 -3.65 20.12 4.53
N ARG A 371 -3.11 20.58 3.39
CA ARG A 371 -2.62 21.98 3.25
C ARG A 371 -3.71 22.99 3.51
N LYS A 372 -4.90 22.74 2.95
CA LYS A 372 -6.05 23.61 3.19
C LYS A 372 -6.45 23.61 4.66
N ALA A 373 -6.36 22.45 5.32
CA ALA A 373 -6.59 22.36 6.76
C ALA A 373 -5.62 23.22 7.58
N SER A 374 -4.33 23.21 7.23
CA SER A 374 -3.32 24.08 7.87
C SER A 374 -3.70 25.56 7.75
N GLU A 375 -4.21 26.00 6.60
CA GLU A 375 -4.73 27.36 6.43
C GLU A 375 -5.98 27.63 7.28
N LEU A 376 -6.98 26.75 7.21
CA LEU A 376 -8.26 26.94 7.92
C LEU A 376 -8.12 26.91 9.45
N THR A 377 -7.09 26.23 9.96
CA THR A 377 -6.81 26.14 11.40
C THR A 377 -6.01 27.33 11.93
N GLU A 378 -5.43 28.18 11.06
CA GLU A 378 -4.74 29.41 11.46
C GLU A 378 -5.74 30.54 11.76
N GLN A 379 -6.37 30.45 12.92
CA GLN A 379 -7.30 31.47 13.37
C GLN A 379 -7.40 31.52 14.89
N GLN A 380 -8.02 32.60 15.39
CA GLN A 380 -8.26 32.79 16.82
C GLN A 380 -6.99 32.74 17.69
N GLY A 381 -5.83 33.10 17.12
CA GLY A 381 -4.54 33.08 17.80
C GLY A 381 -3.79 31.75 17.76
N PHE A 382 -4.40 30.70 17.16
CA PHE A 382 -3.68 29.48 16.81
C PHE A 382 -2.90 29.68 15.52
N GLN A 383 -1.70 29.11 15.48
CA GLN A 383 -0.99 28.90 14.23
C GLN A 383 -1.68 27.76 13.45
N GLY A 384 -1.54 27.78 12.12
CA GLY A 384 -2.04 26.70 11.29
C GLY A 384 -1.46 25.35 11.69
N THR A 385 -2.32 24.36 11.86
CA THR A 385 -1.91 23.02 12.30
C THR A 385 -1.02 22.37 11.25
N PRO A 386 0.21 21.93 11.58
CA PRO A 386 1.04 21.14 10.69
C PRO A 386 0.33 19.86 10.25
N HIS A 387 0.38 19.55 8.96
CA HIS A 387 -0.05 18.26 8.43
C HIS A 387 1.14 17.39 8.04
N MET A 388 0.98 16.07 8.14
CA MET A 388 2.03 15.13 7.81
C MET A 388 1.52 13.71 7.62
N TRP A 389 2.31 12.93 6.90
CA TRP A 389 2.24 11.48 6.93
C TRP A 389 2.58 11.00 8.36
N ALA A 390 1.61 10.34 8.99
CA ALA A 390 1.64 9.94 10.40
C ALA A 390 2.93 9.24 10.84
N ALA A 391 3.34 8.15 10.17
CA ALA A 391 4.52 7.39 10.58
C ALA A 391 5.83 8.20 10.50
N ARG A 392 5.91 9.13 9.54
CA ARG A 392 7.11 9.95 9.27
C ARG A 392 7.21 11.15 10.21
N GLY A 393 6.07 11.73 10.59
CA GLY A 393 6.03 12.95 11.36
C GLY A 393 5.76 12.78 12.86
N LEU A 394 5.24 11.61 13.26
CA LEU A 394 5.02 11.25 14.66
C LEU A 394 5.82 9.99 15.06
N TYR A 395 5.28 8.79 14.84
CA TYR A 395 5.97 7.50 15.00
C TYR A 395 5.15 6.37 14.35
N PRO A 396 5.80 5.24 13.98
CA PRO A 396 5.07 4.07 13.47
C PRO A 396 4.15 3.41 14.51
N ALA A 397 2.91 3.09 14.14
CA ALA A 397 1.95 2.37 14.99
C ALA A 397 0.99 1.49 14.18
N GLY A 398 0.63 0.31 14.71
CA GLY A 398 -0.38 -0.58 14.11
C GLY A 398 -1.75 -0.48 14.79
N GLY A 399 -2.77 -1.00 14.12
CA GLY A 399 -4.11 -1.20 14.68
C GLY A 399 -4.90 0.09 14.90
N THR A 400 -4.69 1.12 14.08
CA THR A 400 -5.33 2.44 14.26
C THR A 400 -6.65 2.59 13.51
N THR A 401 -7.53 3.45 14.02
CA THR A 401 -8.82 3.77 13.37
C THR A 401 -8.63 4.35 11.97
N MET A 402 -7.66 5.25 11.81
CA MET A 402 -7.40 5.96 10.55
C MET A 402 -6.97 5.02 9.44
N ASP A 403 -5.95 4.18 9.70
CA ASP A 403 -5.48 3.23 8.69
C ASP A 403 -6.58 2.20 8.40
N TRP A 404 -7.33 1.74 9.41
CA TRP A 404 -8.47 0.83 9.19
C TRP A 404 -9.58 1.45 8.34
N LEU A 405 -9.97 2.72 8.58
CA LEU A 405 -10.94 3.43 7.76
C LEU A 405 -10.45 3.52 6.30
N TYR A 406 -9.16 3.81 6.10
CA TYR A 406 -8.57 3.87 4.77
C TYR A 406 -8.56 2.49 4.08
N ASP A 407 -8.31 1.40 4.82
CA ASP A 407 -8.47 0.02 4.32
C ASP A 407 -9.93 -0.31 3.94
N GLN A 408 -10.90 0.44 4.46
CA GLN A 408 -12.30 0.36 4.03
C GLN A 408 -12.62 1.24 2.82
N GLY A 409 -11.64 1.90 2.18
CA GLY A 409 -11.89 2.83 1.08
C GLY A 409 -12.56 4.12 1.53
N ILE A 410 -12.15 4.64 2.69
CA ILE A 410 -12.63 5.89 3.28
C ILE A 410 -11.42 6.80 3.48
N LEU A 411 -11.41 8.01 2.89
CA LEU A 411 -10.33 8.97 3.14
C LEU A 411 -10.33 9.36 4.62
N ALA A 412 -9.22 9.14 5.33
CA ALA A 412 -9.21 9.21 6.79
C ALA A 412 -8.10 10.12 7.33
N TRP A 413 -8.41 10.90 8.36
CA TRP A 413 -7.44 11.73 9.08
C TRP A 413 -7.51 11.50 10.58
N THR A 414 -6.38 11.70 11.26
CA THR A 414 -6.30 11.80 12.72
C THR A 414 -5.76 13.15 13.12
N PRO A 415 -6.63 14.11 13.46
CA PRO A 415 -6.18 15.37 14.03
C PRO A 415 -5.89 15.21 15.52
N GLU A 416 -4.68 15.58 15.92
CA GLU A 416 -4.28 15.83 17.30
C GLU A 416 -4.76 17.24 17.65
N ALA A 417 -6.01 17.38 18.09
CA ALA A 417 -6.78 18.62 18.08
C ALA A 417 -6.20 19.76 18.92
N TYR A 418 -5.39 19.45 19.92
CA TYR A 418 -4.74 20.43 20.77
C TYR A 418 -3.38 19.90 21.19
N GLY A 419 -2.45 20.79 21.48
CA GLY A 419 -1.13 20.46 21.98
C GLY A 419 -0.35 21.74 22.21
N ALA A 420 0.16 21.94 23.42
CA ALA A 420 1.33 22.80 23.60
C ALA A 420 2.52 21.99 23.08
N SER A 421 2.65 21.95 21.74
CA SER A 421 3.56 21.10 20.93
C SER A 421 4.90 20.88 21.61
N VAL A 422 5.37 19.62 21.59
CA VAL A 422 6.79 19.26 21.30
C VAL A 422 7.11 17.73 21.38
N ASN A 423 6.18 16.79 21.23
CA ASN A 423 6.58 15.39 20.90
C ASN A 423 6.51 15.08 19.39
N ALA A 424 6.06 16.06 18.60
CA ALA A 424 6.03 15.96 17.15
C ALA A 424 7.41 16.24 16.56
N GLY A 425 7.78 15.53 15.50
CA GLY A 425 8.98 15.85 14.73
C GLY A 425 8.90 17.18 13.99
N VAL A 426 7.77 17.90 14.06
CA VAL A 426 7.44 19.11 13.29
C VAL A 426 6.60 20.09 14.12
N GLU A 427 7.00 21.36 14.22
CA GLU A 427 6.27 22.48 14.86
C GLU A 427 6.19 23.65 13.86
N ARG A 428 5.08 24.39 13.77
CA ARG A 428 5.03 25.58 12.88
C ARG A 428 5.72 26.79 13.54
N VAL A 429 6.41 27.61 12.76
CA VAL A 429 7.05 28.87 13.22
C VAL A 429 6.56 30.06 12.43
N GLY A 430 6.02 31.05 13.14
CA GLY A 430 5.59 32.32 12.54
C GLY A 430 4.16 32.27 11.96
N GLU A 431 3.92 33.13 10.96
CA GLU A 431 2.60 33.38 10.33
C GLU A 431 2.48 32.70 8.95
N THR A 432 3.45 31.87 8.55
CA THR A 432 3.54 31.24 7.22
C THR A 432 3.81 29.74 7.31
N ASN A 433 3.84 29.04 6.18
CA ASN A 433 4.12 27.59 6.04
C ASN A 433 5.57 27.17 6.43
N ALA A 434 6.07 27.66 7.56
CA ALA A 434 7.43 27.40 8.05
C ALA A 434 7.39 26.44 9.25
N TYR A 435 8.26 25.42 9.29
CA TYR A 435 8.19 24.33 10.27
C TYR A 435 9.54 24.03 10.93
N LEU A 436 9.64 24.04 12.26
CA LEU A 436 10.75 23.48 13.02
C LEU A 436 10.67 21.96 13.10
N LEU A 437 11.76 21.32 12.72
CA LEU A 437 12.03 19.92 12.92
C LEU A 437 12.88 19.79 14.18
N ASN A 438 12.43 18.95 15.11
CA ASN A 438 13.16 18.53 16.31
C ASN A 438 13.24 19.56 17.46
N ARG A 439 12.12 19.84 18.14
CA ARG A 439 12.17 20.34 19.52
C ARG A 439 11.23 19.55 20.43
N SER A 440 11.77 19.19 21.60
CA SER A 440 11.18 18.30 22.62
C SER A 440 11.01 18.99 23.99
N GLY A 441 9.85 18.84 24.63
CA GLY A 441 9.57 19.34 26.01
C GLY A 441 8.11 19.68 26.40
N GLY A 442 7.25 18.68 26.67
CA GLY A 442 5.93 18.83 27.32
C GLY A 442 4.73 18.36 26.47
N VAL A 443 3.71 17.75 27.11
CA VAL A 443 2.46 17.30 26.46
C VAL A 443 1.29 17.94 27.19
N ALA A 444 0.43 18.64 26.46
CA ALA A 444 -0.85 19.15 26.95
C ALA A 444 -1.98 18.60 26.06
N PHE A 445 -2.74 17.65 26.59
CA PHE A 445 -3.84 17.00 25.85
C PHE A 445 -5.06 17.92 25.70
N ASN A 446 -5.30 18.77 26.68
CA ASN A 446 -6.56 19.49 26.82
C ASN A 446 -6.30 21.00 26.95
N PRO A 447 -7.01 21.87 26.22
CA PRO A 447 -6.91 23.32 26.39
C PRO A 447 -7.42 23.76 27.76
N ASP A 448 -6.89 24.88 28.22
CA ASP A 448 -7.53 25.62 29.30
C ASP A 448 -8.93 26.10 28.85
N ILE A 449 -9.87 26.17 29.79
CA ILE A 449 -11.28 26.53 29.51
C ILE A 449 -11.43 27.83 28.66
N PRO A 450 -10.64 28.90 28.87
CA PRO A 450 -10.72 30.09 28.03
C PRO A 450 -10.29 29.89 26.57
N GLU A 451 -9.43 28.91 26.29
CA GLU A 451 -8.95 28.59 24.93
C GLU A 451 -9.91 27.65 24.19
N MET A 452 -10.75 26.91 24.93
CA MET A 452 -11.69 25.92 24.39
C MET A 452 -12.52 26.45 23.20
N PRO A 453 -13.23 27.60 23.28
CA PRO A 453 -14.00 28.10 22.14
C PRO A 453 -13.20 28.25 20.85
N ALA A 454 -11.97 28.77 20.95
CA ALA A 454 -11.09 28.98 19.82
C ALA A 454 -10.57 27.65 19.24
N THR A 455 -10.24 26.70 20.12
CA THR A 455 -9.89 25.33 19.71
C THR A 455 -11.04 24.65 18.96
N LEU A 456 -12.28 24.77 19.43
CA LEU A 456 -13.44 24.16 18.77
C LEU A 456 -13.75 24.81 17.42
N ALA A 457 -13.69 26.14 17.35
CA ALA A 457 -14.00 26.89 16.13
C ALA A 457 -13.05 26.56 14.98
N ARG A 458 -11.74 26.44 15.23
CA ARG A 458 -10.78 26.14 14.15
C ARG A 458 -11.01 24.77 13.52
N TRP A 459 -11.41 23.78 14.33
CA TRP A 459 -11.69 22.43 13.85
C TRP A 459 -13.08 22.30 13.22
N LEU A 460 -14.02 23.17 13.58
CA LEU A 460 -15.30 23.26 12.89
C LEU A 460 -15.09 23.62 11.40
N ASP A 461 -14.25 24.61 11.09
CA ASP A 461 -14.01 25.02 9.70
C ASP A 461 -13.39 23.89 8.87
N TRP A 462 -12.46 23.12 9.46
CA TRP A 462 -11.94 21.89 8.86
C TRP A 462 -13.04 20.85 8.60
N ASN A 463 -13.91 20.58 9.59
CA ASN A 463 -14.99 19.61 9.43
C ASN A 463 -15.99 20.03 8.34
N LEU A 464 -16.35 21.32 8.27
CA LEU A 464 -17.22 21.87 7.23
C LEU A 464 -16.57 21.76 5.85
N TYR A 465 -15.26 22.00 5.76
CA TYR A 465 -14.50 21.87 4.52
C TYR A 465 -14.44 20.42 4.02
N VAL A 466 -14.14 19.45 4.88
CA VAL A 466 -14.15 18.03 4.49
C VAL A 466 -15.55 17.59 4.06
N LEU A 467 -16.59 17.98 4.80
CA LEU A 467 -17.98 17.69 4.44
C LEU A 467 -18.37 18.30 3.08
N ALA A 468 -17.89 19.52 2.78
CA ALA A 468 -18.09 20.19 1.50
C ALA A 468 -17.30 19.52 0.36
N ALA A 469 -16.09 19.04 0.64
CA ALA A 469 -15.23 18.38 -0.34
C ALA A 469 -15.82 17.04 -0.82
N LEU A 470 -16.66 16.40 -0.02
CA LEU A 470 -17.38 15.19 -0.43
C LEU A 470 -18.28 15.47 -1.65
N PRO A 471 -18.38 14.53 -2.59
CA PRO A 471 -19.10 14.75 -3.84
C PRO A 471 -20.60 14.99 -3.62
N ASN A 472 -21.19 15.81 -4.49
CA ASN A 472 -22.65 15.92 -4.66
C ASN A 472 -22.89 16.03 -6.16
N VAL A 473 -23.13 14.88 -6.78
CA VAL A 473 -23.25 14.77 -8.22
C VAL A 473 -24.71 14.82 -8.63
N GLY A 474 -25.03 15.66 -9.60
CA GLY A 474 -26.39 15.78 -10.10
C GLY A 474 -26.49 16.54 -11.41
N ILE A 475 -27.71 16.73 -11.87
CA ILE A 475 -28.01 17.54 -13.05
C ILE A 475 -28.30 18.96 -12.60
N SER A 476 -27.41 19.89 -12.95
CA SER A 476 -27.52 21.31 -12.56
C SER A 476 -28.44 22.09 -13.49
N ALA A 477 -28.47 21.75 -14.77
CA ALA A 477 -29.30 22.43 -15.77
C ALA A 477 -29.70 21.50 -16.92
N ILE A 478 -30.85 21.81 -17.53
CA ILE A 478 -31.30 21.19 -18.76
C ILE A 478 -31.83 22.27 -19.69
N THR A 479 -31.32 22.28 -20.92
CA THR A 479 -31.79 23.15 -21.99
C THR A 479 -32.03 22.33 -23.25
N GLY A 480 -32.75 22.85 -24.23
CA GLY A 480 -32.94 22.11 -25.47
C GLY A 480 -33.80 22.85 -26.48
N THR A 481 -33.81 22.32 -27.69
CA THR A 481 -34.66 22.78 -28.78
C THR A 481 -35.63 21.68 -29.21
N GLU A 482 -36.19 21.81 -30.41
CA GLU A 482 -36.99 20.80 -31.09
C GLU A 482 -36.14 19.77 -31.85
N HIS A 483 -34.82 19.76 -31.69
CA HIS A 483 -33.92 18.74 -32.28
C HIS A 483 -32.91 18.18 -31.27
N ASP A 484 -32.59 18.91 -30.20
CA ASP A 484 -31.55 18.54 -29.25
C ASP A 484 -31.97 18.77 -27.79
N ILE A 485 -31.30 18.05 -26.89
CA ILE A 485 -31.33 18.29 -25.45
C ILE A 485 -29.89 18.42 -24.95
N THR A 486 -29.62 19.42 -24.13
CA THR A 486 -28.34 19.64 -23.44
C THR A 486 -28.55 19.50 -21.95
N ILE A 487 -27.73 18.65 -21.33
CA ILE A 487 -27.77 18.33 -19.91
C ILE A 487 -26.45 18.77 -19.31
N GLU A 488 -26.51 19.54 -18.25
CA GLU A 488 -25.36 19.93 -17.47
C GLU A 488 -25.29 19.05 -16.21
N VAL A 489 -24.19 18.33 -16.07
CA VAL A 489 -23.89 17.43 -14.96
C VAL A 489 -22.83 18.11 -14.13
N ALA A 490 -23.01 18.15 -12.83
CA ALA A 490 -22.14 18.91 -11.93
C ALA A 490 -21.80 18.11 -10.68
N ASN A 491 -20.62 18.38 -10.14
CA ASN A 491 -20.17 17.97 -8.81
C ASN A 491 -19.74 19.25 -8.07
N ASP A 492 -20.44 19.64 -7.00
CA ASP A 492 -19.99 20.78 -6.18
C ASP A 492 -18.94 20.40 -5.13
N GLY A 493 -18.67 19.11 -4.93
CA GLY A 493 -17.57 18.62 -4.10
C GLY A 493 -16.24 18.61 -4.85
N TYR A 494 -15.14 18.75 -4.10
CA TYR A 494 -13.80 18.79 -4.67
C TYR A 494 -13.20 17.41 -4.93
N VAL A 495 -13.57 16.38 -4.15
CA VAL A 495 -13.10 15.03 -4.44
C VAL A 495 -13.71 14.55 -5.75
N ALA A 496 -12.85 14.14 -6.67
CA ALA A 496 -13.24 13.81 -8.04
C ALA A 496 -14.03 12.49 -8.11
N VAL A 497 -14.96 12.44 -9.05
CA VAL A 497 -15.81 11.27 -9.30
C VAL A 497 -15.96 11.02 -10.79
N ASP A 498 -16.13 9.75 -11.15
CA ASP A 498 -16.50 9.36 -12.50
C ASP A 498 -18.03 9.25 -12.58
N ALA A 499 -18.66 10.23 -13.20
CA ALA A 499 -20.12 10.30 -13.29
C ALA A 499 -20.62 9.67 -14.60
N THR A 500 -21.55 8.74 -14.52
CA THR A 500 -22.26 8.17 -15.66
C THR A 500 -23.70 8.66 -15.69
N VAL A 501 -24.11 9.27 -16.79
CA VAL A 501 -25.50 9.71 -16.99
C VAL A 501 -26.13 8.92 -18.10
N SER A 502 -27.29 8.33 -17.81
CA SER A 502 -28.12 7.59 -18.76
C SER A 502 -29.49 8.25 -18.91
N LEU A 503 -29.94 8.43 -20.15
CA LEU A 503 -31.25 8.92 -20.51
C LEU A 503 -31.98 7.89 -21.34
N SER A 504 -33.17 7.52 -20.90
CA SER A 504 -34.02 6.54 -21.57
C SER A 504 -35.37 7.13 -21.94
N SER A 505 -35.80 6.91 -23.18
CA SER A 505 -37.16 7.25 -23.63
C SER A 505 -37.59 6.33 -24.78
N ASN A 506 -38.83 5.82 -24.71
CA ASN A 506 -39.42 4.93 -25.73
C ASN A 506 -38.53 3.74 -26.17
N GLY A 507 -37.79 3.14 -25.23
CA GLY A 507 -36.92 2.01 -25.52
C GLY A 507 -35.58 2.35 -26.18
N GLN A 508 -35.25 3.64 -26.35
CA GLN A 508 -33.91 4.11 -26.66
C GLN A 508 -33.23 4.63 -25.40
N THR A 509 -31.93 4.34 -25.28
CA THR A 509 -31.10 4.78 -24.14
C THR A 509 -29.84 5.44 -24.68
N TYR A 510 -29.51 6.60 -24.12
CA TYR A 510 -28.28 7.35 -24.35
C TYR A 510 -27.47 7.33 -23.06
N THR A 511 -26.17 7.07 -23.13
CA THR A 511 -25.30 7.06 -21.95
C THR A 511 -24.03 7.84 -22.23
N ARG A 512 -23.55 8.62 -21.25
CA ARG A 512 -22.25 9.29 -21.28
C ARG A 512 -21.57 9.19 -19.92
N VAL A 513 -20.25 8.99 -19.96
CA VAL A 513 -19.35 9.08 -18.79
C VAL A 513 -18.67 10.45 -18.79
N PHE A 514 -18.55 11.04 -17.61
CA PHE A 514 -17.86 12.28 -17.29
C PHE A 514 -16.75 11.92 -16.28
N PRO A 515 -15.53 11.67 -16.76
CA PRO A 515 -14.43 11.26 -15.89
C PRO A 515 -13.91 12.44 -15.06
N HIS A 516 -13.50 12.18 -13.83
CA HIS A 516 -12.83 13.13 -12.93
C HIS A 516 -13.57 14.46 -12.69
N LEU A 517 -14.90 14.43 -12.59
CA LEU A 517 -15.69 15.62 -12.31
C LEU A 517 -15.43 16.10 -10.87
N SER A 518 -14.80 17.26 -10.71
CA SER A 518 -14.39 17.84 -9.42
C SER A 518 -14.68 19.34 -9.41
N ALA A 519 -15.45 19.81 -8.42
CA ALA A 519 -15.83 21.21 -8.20
C ALA A 519 -16.22 21.96 -9.49
N SER A 520 -16.93 21.29 -10.38
CA SER A 520 -17.17 21.76 -11.75
C SER A 520 -18.43 21.15 -12.35
N SER A 521 -18.79 21.68 -13.52
CA SER A 521 -19.89 21.16 -14.32
C SER A 521 -19.47 20.95 -15.77
N GLU A 522 -20.09 19.95 -16.40
CA GLU A 522 -19.89 19.60 -17.80
C GLU A 522 -21.22 19.46 -18.53
N SER A 523 -21.25 19.89 -19.79
CA SER A 523 -22.43 19.81 -20.63
C SER A 523 -22.38 18.63 -21.61
N TRP A 524 -23.53 18.00 -21.84
CA TRP A 524 -23.75 16.96 -22.83
C TRP A 524 -24.98 17.23 -23.68
N THR A 525 -24.74 17.45 -24.97
CA THR A 525 -25.81 17.64 -25.97
C THR A 525 -26.08 16.34 -26.72
N ILE A 526 -27.36 15.97 -26.81
CA ILE A 526 -27.87 14.79 -27.50
C ILE A 526 -28.74 15.27 -28.66
N ASP A 527 -28.37 14.89 -29.88
CA ASP A 527 -29.22 15.07 -31.06
C ASP A 527 -30.30 13.99 -31.09
N LEU A 528 -31.56 14.41 -31.00
CA LEU A 528 -32.72 13.54 -30.98
C LEU A 528 -33.35 13.38 -32.37
N GLY A 529 -32.85 14.13 -33.37
CA GLY A 529 -33.41 14.25 -34.71
C GLY A 529 -34.74 15.02 -34.75
N PRO A 530 -35.33 15.22 -35.95
CA PRO A 530 -36.62 15.89 -36.11
C PRO A 530 -37.76 14.98 -35.61
N ARG A 531 -38.02 14.99 -34.30
CA ARG A 531 -39.13 14.24 -33.70
C ARG A 531 -40.36 15.11 -33.60
N THR A 532 -41.52 14.52 -33.89
CA THR A 532 -42.83 15.18 -33.68
C THR A 532 -43.55 14.63 -32.44
N ASP A 533 -43.03 13.55 -31.87
CA ASP A 533 -43.47 12.79 -30.71
C ASP A 533 -42.43 12.88 -29.56
N TRP A 534 -42.45 14.00 -28.83
CA TRP A 534 -41.57 14.22 -27.69
C TRP A 534 -42.14 13.58 -26.43
N VAL A 535 -41.39 12.65 -25.84
CA VAL A 535 -41.77 11.85 -24.67
C VAL A 535 -40.88 12.22 -23.49
N ASP A 536 -41.41 12.12 -22.27
CA ASP A 536 -40.63 12.27 -21.04
C ASP A 536 -39.40 11.34 -21.08
N PHE A 537 -38.29 11.81 -20.52
CA PHE A 537 -37.06 11.01 -20.37
C PHE A 537 -36.94 10.54 -18.93
N ASP A 538 -36.72 9.25 -18.75
CA ASP A 538 -36.20 8.72 -17.49
C ASP A 538 -34.70 8.97 -17.48
N VAL A 539 -34.19 9.53 -16.39
CA VAL A 539 -32.78 9.87 -16.25
C VAL A 539 -32.23 9.13 -15.05
N ALA A 540 -31.04 8.55 -15.22
CA ALA A 540 -30.25 8.00 -14.15
C ALA A 540 -28.87 8.65 -14.15
N VAL A 541 -28.40 9.06 -12.98
CA VAL A 541 -27.02 9.51 -12.76
C VAL A 541 -26.42 8.54 -11.75
N SER A 542 -25.31 7.91 -12.10
CA SER A 542 -24.44 7.23 -11.14
C SER A 542 -23.13 7.97 -11.05
N ALA A 543 -22.48 8.01 -9.90
CA ALA A 543 -21.12 8.53 -9.78
C ALA A 543 -20.29 7.62 -8.90
N GLU A 544 -19.08 7.31 -9.36
CA GLU A 544 -18.14 6.45 -8.66
C GLU A 544 -17.00 7.28 -8.09
N LEU A 545 -16.86 7.24 -6.77
CA LEU A 545 -15.75 7.85 -6.06
C LEU A 545 -14.46 7.07 -6.34
N GLN A 546 -13.41 7.79 -6.75
CA GLN A 546 -12.11 7.23 -7.05
C GLN A 546 -11.20 7.35 -5.82
N ILE A 547 -11.33 6.42 -4.87
CA ILE A 547 -10.32 6.21 -3.81
C ILE A 547 -9.50 5.01 -4.26
N ALA A 548 -8.19 5.19 -4.42
CA ALA A 548 -7.32 4.20 -5.03
C ALA A 548 -7.01 3.01 -4.10
N HIS A 549 -7.21 3.18 -2.79
CA HIS A 549 -7.00 2.14 -1.78
C HIS A 549 -8.30 1.66 -1.13
N GLY A 550 -8.29 0.42 -0.64
CA GLY A 550 -9.33 -0.14 0.21
C GLY A 550 -10.19 -1.22 -0.43
N SER A 551 -11.01 -1.85 0.42
CA SER A 551 -11.75 -3.07 0.09
C SER A 551 -13.21 -2.85 -0.30
N ARG A 552 -13.76 -1.65 -0.11
CA ARG A 552 -15.14 -1.34 -0.51
C ARG A 552 -15.23 -1.11 -2.02
N PRO A 553 -16.29 -1.62 -2.69
CA PRO A 553 -16.55 -1.25 -4.07
C PRO A 553 -16.75 0.27 -4.20
N PRO A 554 -16.46 0.87 -5.36
CA PRO A 554 -16.61 2.31 -5.58
C PRO A 554 -18.00 2.76 -5.14
N GLN A 555 -18.05 3.77 -4.25
CA GLN A 555 -19.32 4.31 -3.78
C GLN A 555 -20.08 4.84 -4.97
N THR A 556 -21.25 4.24 -5.24
CA THR A 556 -22.09 4.61 -6.36
C THR A 556 -23.21 5.53 -5.88
N ILE A 557 -23.10 6.82 -6.17
CA ILE A 557 -24.18 7.78 -5.93
C ILE A 557 -25.20 7.63 -7.06
N ALA A 558 -26.30 6.91 -6.82
CA ALA A 558 -27.34 6.68 -7.82
C ALA A 558 -28.56 7.59 -7.62
N LEU A 559 -28.82 8.45 -8.59
CA LEU A 559 -30.01 9.28 -8.68
C LEU A 559 -30.84 8.87 -9.88
N SER A 560 -32.17 8.92 -9.73
CA SER A 560 -33.07 8.72 -10.85
C SER A 560 -34.19 9.74 -10.82
N GLY A 561 -34.53 10.30 -11.97
CA GLY A 561 -35.57 11.32 -12.08
C GLY A 561 -36.24 11.30 -13.44
N ARG A 562 -37.19 12.21 -13.64
CA ARG A 562 -37.91 12.31 -14.91
C ARG A 562 -37.90 13.73 -15.45
N ILE A 563 -37.47 13.88 -16.70
CA ILE A 563 -37.53 15.16 -17.41
C ILE A 563 -38.90 15.27 -18.07
N HIS A 564 -39.67 16.27 -17.65
CA HIS A 564 -41.01 16.53 -18.20
C HIS A 564 -41.02 17.68 -19.21
N ARG A 565 -41.89 17.55 -20.20
CA ARG A 565 -42.10 18.59 -21.22
C ARG A 565 -42.97 19.74 -20.73
N VAL A 566 -42.40 20.95 -20.65
CA VAL A 566 -43.16 22.22 -20.57
C VAL A 566 -42.48 23.30 -21.43
N GLY A 567 -42.99 23.56 -22.65
CA GLY A 567 -42.33 24.48 -23.60
C GLY A 567 -41.03 23.90 -24.16
N PHE A 568 -39.94 24.67 -24.20
CA PHE A 568 -38.60 24.22 -24.67
C PHE A 568 -37.71 23.72 -23.51
N ILE A 569 -38.30 22.89 -22.64
CA ILE A 569 -37.73 22.25 -21.44
C ILE A 569 -37.51 23.22 -20.26
N ARG A 570 -38.23 22.99 -19.15
CA ARG A 570 -38.20 23.87 -17.95
C ARG A 570 -38.28 23.13 -16.60
N GLY A 571 -38.12 21.81 -16.53
CA GLY A 571 -38.13 21.15 -15.23
C GLY A 571 -37.86 19.66 -15.22
N ILE A 572 -37.33 19.22 -14.08
CA ILE A 572 -37.15 17.83 -13.69
C ILE A 572 -38.12 17.56 -12.53
N SER A 573 -38.89 16.47 -12.56
CA SER A 573 -39.66 16.04 -11.39
C SER A 573 -38.88 14.99 -10.61
N ASN A 574 -38.84 15.16 -9.29
CA ASN A 574 -38.27 14.24 -8.30
C ASN A 574 -36.80 13.83 -8.54
N ALA A 575 -36.02 13.88 -7.46
CA ALA A 575 -34.75 13.17 -7.29
C ALA A 575 -33.53 13.61 -8.13
N PHE A 576 -33.27 14.92 -8.15
CA PHE A 576 -31.88 15.40 -8.15
C PHE A 576 -31.65 16.23 -6.89
N TYR A 577 -30.45 16.11 -6.32
CA TYR A 577 -30.02 16.87 -5.14
C TYR A 577 -30.24 18.37 -5.34
N GLU A 578 -30.13 19.14 -4.26
CA GLU A 578 -30.09 20.60 -4.38
C GLU A 578 -29.16 21.03 -5.52
N PRO A 579 -29.53 22.11 -6.25
CA PRO A 579 -28.75 22.55 -7.38
C PRO A 579 -27.29 22.77 -6.97
N PHE A 580 -26.38 22.40 -7.87
CA PHE A 580 -24.96 22.70 -7.76
C PHE A 580 -24.75 24.16 -7.35
N ILE A 581 -23.89 24.37 -6.36
CA ILE A 581 -23.36 25.68 -6.00
C ILE A 581 -21.85 25.62 -5.93
N ASP A 582 -21.18 26.69 -6.34
CA ASP A 582 -19.73 26.80 -6.12
C ASP A 582 -19.48 27.04 -4.62
N LEU A 583 -18.88 26.04 -3.95
CA LEU A 583 -18.56 26.09 -2.53
C LEU A 583 -17.18 26.70 -2.24
N ALA A 584 -16.31 26.85 -3.25
CA ALA A 584 -14.97 27.41 -3.06
C ALA A 584 -14.95 28.77 -2.33
N PRO A 585 -15.88 29.72 -2.61
CA PRO A 585 -15.87 31.02 -1.95
C PRO A 585 -16.06 30.98 -0.43
N TYR A 586 -16.67 29.93 0.14
CA TYR A 586 -16.85 29.81 1.59
C TYR A 586 -15.53 29.52 2.32
N PHE A 587 -14.54 28.98 1.61
CA PHE A 587 -13.24 28.58 2.16
C PHE A 587 -12.07 29.39 1.58
N GLY A 588 -12.35 30.40 0.75
CA GLY A 588 -11.31 31.17 0.07
C GLY A 588 -10.61 30.40 -1.07
N GLY A 589 -11.27 29.38 -1.63
CA GLY A 589 -10.70 28.44 -2.58
C GLY A 589 -10.71 27.01 -2.05
N TRP A 590 -10.61 26.03 -2.95
CA TRP A 590 -10.47 24.61 -2.58
C TRP A 590 -9.05 24.26 -2.16
N THR A 591 -8.04 24.87 -2.77
CA THR A 591 -6.64 24.68 -2.37
C THR A 591 -6.21 25.79 -1.41
N ALA A 592 -5.10 25.55 -0.72
CA ALA A 592 -4.48 26.59 0.09
C ALA A 592 -3.98 27.74 -0.82
N ASP A 593 -3.84 28.95 -0.26
CA ASP A 593 -3.27 30.07 -1.02
C ASP A 593 -1.80 29.78 -1.39
N ALA A 594 -1.55 29.59 -2.68
CA ALA A 594 -0.24 29.23 -3.22
C ALA A 594 0.88 30.20 -2.84
N ALA A 595 0.57 31.49 -2.63
CA ALA A 595 1.58 32.48 -2.29
C ALA A 595 2.08 32.35 -0.84
N THR A 596 1.30 31.73 0.04
CA THR A 596 1.53 31.71 1.49
C THR A 596 1.63 30.28 2.06
N TRP A 597 1.02 29.30 1.40
CA TRP A 597 0.84 27.92 1.85
C TRP A 597 1.35 26.83 0.89
N ASP A 598 1.82 27.15 -0.32
CA ASP A 598 2.34 26.09 -1.21
C ASP A 598 3.83 25.79 -1.03
N THR A 599 4.63 26.73 -0.53
CA THR A 599 6.07 26.52 -0.33
C THR A 599 6.39 26.31 1.16
N PRO A 600 6.44 25.06 1.65
CA PRO A 600 6.82 24.83 3.03
C PRO A 600 8.31 25.13 3.21
N THR A 601 8.64 25.96 4.20
CA THR A 601 10.02 26.18 4.65
C THR A 601 10.22 25.37 5.91
N TYR A 602 11.36 24.74 6.09
CA TYR A 602 11.61 23.98 7.31
C TYR A 602 12.84 24.53 8.00
N HIS A 603 12.93 24.32 9.30
CA HIS A 603 13.93 24.83 10.22
C HIS A 603 14.40 23.65 11.05
N TYR A 604 15.69 23.52 11.35
CA TYR A 604 16.19 22.49 12.27
C TYR A 604 16.89 23.22 13.42
N GLY A 605 16.25 23.28 14.59
CA GLY A 605 16.67 24.20 15.66
C GLY A 605 16.64 25.69 15.23
N ASP A 606 17.46 26.55 15.84
CA ASP A 606 17.47 28.02 15.61
C ASP A 606 17.99 28.47 14.21
N GLY A 607 17.88 27.62 13.18
CA GLY A 607 18.30 27.89 11.80
C GLY A 607 17.30 27.39 10.75
N LEU A 608 17.28 28.02 9.57
CA LEU A 608 16.60 27.49 8.39
C LEU A 608 17.21 26.13 8.02
N ALA A 609 16.39 25.08 7.94
CA ALA A 609 16.73 23.85 7.27
C ALA A 609 16.58 24.14 5.78
N THR A 610 17.66 24.65 5.20
CA THR A 610 17.83 24.65 3.75
C THR A 610 18.20 23.25 3.32
N LEU A 611 17.91 22.88 2.08
CA LEU A 611 18.47 21.68 1.50
C LEU A 611 19.99 21.90 1.36
N ASP A 612 20.76 21.49 2.36
CA ASP A 612 22.23 21.45 2.30
C ASP A 612 22.75 20.14 1.71
N ALA A 613 21.82 19.34 1.17
CA ALA A 613 22.11 18.06 0.59
C ALA A 613 22.89 18.21 -0.72
N THR A 614 24.03 17.55 -0.79
CA THR A 614 24.73 17.29 -2.04
C THR A 614 24.34 15.91 -2.50
N ALA A 615 23.48 15.86 -3.53
CA ALA A 615 23.10 14.62 -4.18
C ALA A 615 24.34 13.93 -4.77
N ALA A 616 24.54 12.68 -4.36
CA ALA A 616 25.61 11.83 -4.83
C ALA A 616 25.16 10.37 -4.74
N PHE A 617 25.62 9.55 -5.67
CA PHE A 617 25.29 8.14 -5.67
C PHE A 617 26.33 7.33 -6.43
N SER A 618 26.27 6.03 -6.26
CA SER A 618 26.95 5.07 -7.12
C SER A 618 25.95 4.05 -7.66
N ALA A 619 26.35 3.38 -8.72
CA ALA A 619 25.61 2.29 -9.33
C ALA A 619 26.55 1.12 -9.57
N THR A 620 26.10 -0.11 -9.40
CA THR A 620 26.93 -1.30 -9.65
C THR A 620 26.05 -2.47 -10.11
N PRO A 621 26.34 -3.10 -11.27
CA PRO A 621 27.31 -2.70 -12.29
C PRO A 621 26.88 -1.44 -13.08
N GLN A 622 27.84 -0.70 -13.67
CA GLN A 622 27.55 0.46 -14.55
C GLN A 622 27.44 0.09 -16.05
N SER A 623 27.74 -1.16 -16.39
CA SER A 623 27.62 -1.65 -17.76
C SER A 623 27.39 -3.15 -17.76
N GLY A 624 26.64 -3.62 -18.75
CA GLY A 624 26.38 -5.03 -18.97
C GLY A 624 25.32 -5.19 -20.06
N ASN A 625 24.89 -6.41 -20.30
CA ASN A 625 23.96 -6.73 -21.39
C ASN A 625 22.53 -6.79 -20.85
N VAL A 626 21.50 -6.54 -21.67
CA VAL A 626 20.12 -6.81 -21.20
C VAL A 626 19.92 -8.30 -20.89
N PRO A 627 19.15 -8.67 -19.85
CA PRO A 627 18.67 -7.78 -18.78
C PRO A 627 19.81 -7.39 -17.83
N LEU A 628 20.00 -6.09 -17.59
CA LEU A 628 21.02 -5.60 -16.66
C LEU A 628 20.37 -5.14 -15.36
N GLU A 629 20.50 -5.96 -14.31
CA GLU A 629 20.16 -5.54 -12.95
C GLU A 629 21.29 -4.66 -12.39
N VAL A 630 20.93 -3.48 -11.89
CA VAL A 630 21.82 -2.47 -11.33
C VAL A 630 21.37 -2.11 -9.92
N VAL A 631 22.29 -2.20 -8.96
CA VAL A 631 22.08 -1.73 -7.59
C VAL A 631 22.57 -0.29 -7.47
N PHE A 632 21.69 0.60 -7.05
CA PHE A 632 22.00 2.00 -6.79
C PHE A 632 22.19 2.24 -5.30
N ASN A 633 23.29 2.88 -4.93
CA ASN A 633 23.58 3.28 -3.56
C ASN A 633 23.55 4.79 -3.47
N ASN A 634 22.70 5.32 -2.60
CA ASN A 634 22.68 6.73 -2.28
C ASN A 634 23.90 7.08 -1.41
N LEU A 635 24.78 7.94 -1.93
CA LEU A 635 25.98 8.45 -1.27
C LEU A 635 25.86 9.93 -0.90
N SER A 636 24.63 10.45 -0.91
CA SER A 636 24.35 11.84 -0.66
C SER A 636 24.76 12.24 0.74
N THR A 637 25.13 13.50 0.90
CA THR A 637 25.54 14.08 2.19
C THR A 637 24.72 15.33 2.46
N GLY A 638 24.47 15.68 3.72
CA GLY A 638 23.59 16.78 4.11
C GLY A 638 22.21 16.28 4.54
N ASN A 639 21.20 17.16 4.53
CA ASN A 639 19.85 16.89 5.01
C ASN A 639 18.85 16.95 3.86
N TRP A 640 18.07 15.88 3.66
CA TRP A 640 16.97 15.79 2.70
C TRP A 640 15.81 15.00 3.33
N LEU A 641 14.63 15.03 2.71
CA LEU A 641 13.42 14.34 3.19
C LEU A 641 13.01 13.18 2.27
N HIS A 642 13.18 13.33 0.96
CA HIS A 642 12.80 12.36 -0.05
C HIS A 642 13.91 12.18 -1.09
N THR A 643 13.89 11.03 -1.74
CA THR A 643 14.75 10.68 -2.87
C THR A 643 13.86 10.22 -4.02
N THR A 644 14.05 10.80 -5.20
CA THR A 644 13.40 10.39 -6.44
C THR A 644 14.48 10.00 -7.43
N TRP A 645 14.45 8.75 -7.88
CA TRP A 645 15.31 8.21 -8.91
C TRP A 645 14.60 8.25 -10.26
N ASP A 646 15.29 8.75 -11.28
CA ASP A 646 14.95 8.57 -12.68
C ASP A 646 16.07 7.75 -13.33
N PHE A 647 15.72 6.56 -13.80
CA PHE A 647 16.69 5.61 -14.37
C PHE A 647 17.01 5.90 -15.84
N GLY A 648 16.34 6.87 -16.47
CA GLY A 648 16.57 7.29 -17.85
C GLY A 648 15.85 6.45 -18.91
N ASP A 649 15.16 5.38 -18.53
CA ASP A 649 14.40 4.48 -19.41
C ASP A 649 12.87 4.74 -19.38
N GLY A 650 12.45 5.77 -18.64
CA GLY A 650 11.04 6.12 -18.41
C GLY A 650 10.47 5.56 -17.11
N THR A 651 11.24 4.79 -16.34
CA THR A 651 10.86 4.29 -15.01
C THR A 651 11.53 5.10 -13.89
N THR A 652 10.93 5.07 -12.70
CA THR A 652 11.37 5.84 -11.53
C THR A 652 11.26 5.03 -10.25
N SER A 653 11.94 5.44 -9.18
CA SER A 653 11.83 4.84 -7.83
C SER A 653 11.92 5.90 -6.74
N THR A 654 11.25 5.68 -5.61
CA THR A 654 11.36 6.52 -4.40
C THR A 654 12.16 5.86 -3.27
N GLU A 655 12.70 4.66 -3.48
CA GLU A 655 13.52 3.97 -2.49
C GLU A 655 14.87 4.67 -2.28
N GLU A 656 15.43 4.56 -1.07
CA GLU A 656 16.72 5.19 -0.77
C GLU A 656 17.88 4.53 -1.52
N ASN A 657 17.86 3.19 -1.67
CA ASN A 657 18.87 2.41 -2.38
C ASN A 657 18.21 1.36 -3.28
N PRO A 658 17.65 1.75 -4.45
CA PRO A 658 16.87 0.84 -5.28
C PRO A 658 17.74 -0.14 -6.05
N THR A 659 17.14 -1.27 -6.41
CA THR A 659 17.62 -2.16 -7.47
C THR A 659 16.73 -2.01 -8.69
N HIS A 660 17.31 -1.79 -9.87
CA HIS A 660 16.57 -1.58 -11.12
C HIS A 660 17.11 -2.46 -12.24
N THR A 661 16.22 -3.03 -13.06
CA THR A 661 16.60 -3.90 -14.19
C THR A 661 16.31 -3.22 -15.51
N TYR A 662 17.36 -2.96 -16.29
CA TYR A 662 17.24 -2.44 -17.65
C TYR A 662 17.01 -3.56 -18.65
N LEU A 663 15.87 -3.51 -19.35
CA LEU A 663 15.43 -4.53 -20.32
C LEU A 663 15.72 -4.15 -21.78
N ALA A 664 16.17 -2.93 -22.06
CA ALA A 664 16.50 -2.46 -23.39
C ALA A 664 17.96 -1.99 -23.46
N ALA A 665 18.59 -2.20 -24.63
CA ALA A 665 19.90 -1.68 -24.92
C ALA A 665 19.86 -0.15 -25.01
N GLY A 666 20.83 0.53 -24.41
CA GLY A 666 20.89 1.98 -24.39
C GLY A 666 21.94 2.51 -23.43
N ALA A 667 22.24 3.79 -23.58
CA ALA A 667 22.98 4.54 -22.57
C ALA A 667 21.98 5.41 -21.81
N TYR A 668 21.93 5.24 -20.50
CA TYR A 668 20.92 5.85 -19.64
C TYR A 668 21.53 6.92 -18.74
N ASP A 669 20.94 8.11 -18.77
CA ASP A 669 21.22 9.17 -17.80
C ASP A 669 20.46 8.83 -16.53
N VAL A 670 21.18 8.68 -15.41
CA VAL A 670 20.54 8.41 -14.12
C VAL A 670 20.53 9.69 -13.30
N SER A 671 19.38 10.02 -12.73
CA SER A 671 19.20 11.16 -11.84
C SER A 671 18.73 10.71 -10.47
N LEU A 672 19.44 11.18 -9.44
CA LEU A 672 18.96 11.18 -8.06
C LEU A 672 18.55 12.61 -7.70
N THR A 673 17.27 12.82 -7.44
CA THR A 673 16.73 14.07 -6.91
C THR A 673 16.49 13.90 -5.42
N LEU A 674 17.18 14.70 -4.61
CA LEU A 674 16.88 14.85 -3.21
C LEU A 674 15.89 16.00 -3.05
N GLU A 675 14.79 15.74 -2.38
CA GLU A 675 13.78 16.75 -2.10
C GLU A 675 13.70 16.96 -0.60
N GLY A 676 13.63 18.22 -0.20
CA GLY A 676 13.61 18.57 1.20
C GLY A 676 13.40 20.04 1.34
N PHE A 677 12.54 20.39 2.28
CA PHE A 677 12.40 21.76 2.72
C PHE A 677 11.94 22.78 1.65
N GLY A 678 11.16 22.31 0.66
CA GLY A 678 10.69 23.13 -0.46
C GLY A 678 11.75 23.35 -1.56
N GLU A 679 12.91 22.74 -1.43
CA GLU A 679 14.03 22.79 -2.38
C GLU A 679 14.33 21.39 -2.92
N THR A 680 15.01 21.33 -4.06
CA THR A 680 15.47 20.09 -4.68
C THR A 680 16.94 20.18 -5.06
N ALA A 681 17.69 19.11 -4.81
CA ALA A 681 19.09 18.95 -5.21
C ALA A 681 19.17 17.70 -6.07
N THR A 682 19.32 17.90 -7.38
CA THR A 682 19.43 16.80 -8.33
C THR A 682 20.88 16.60 -8.72
N HIS A 683 21.34 15.35 -8.67
CA HIS A 683 22.56 14.93 -9.33
C HIS A 683 22.19 14.03 -10.50
N THR A 684 22.60 14.42 -11.70
CA THR A 684 22.47 13.61 -12.92
C THR A 684 23.84 13.14 -13.34
N MET A 685 24.00 11.83 -13.47
CA MET A 685 25.16 11.22 -14.11
C MET A 685 24.76 10.80 -15.53
N PRO A 686 25.16 11.56 -16.56
CA PRO A 686 24.79 11.26 -17.94
C PRO A 686 25.48 9.97 -18.41
N GLN A 687 24.73 9.12 -19.11
CA GLN A 687 25.17 7.82 -19.63
C GLN A 687 25.86 6.97 -18.56
N LEU A 688 25.37 7.04 -17.31
CA LEU A 688 25.95 6.32 -16.19
C LEU A 688 25.86 4.81 -16.40
N ILE A 689 24.72 4.35 -16.92
CA ILE A 689 24.48 2.95 -17.21
C ILE A 689 24.57 2.74 -18.72
N SER A 690 25.52 1.91 -19.14
CA SER A 690 25.65 1.45 -20.52
C SER A 690 25.14 0.03 -20.62
N VAL A 691 23.90 -0.10 -21.09
CA VAL A 691 23.28 -1.38 -21.34
C VAL A 691 23.51 -1.75 -22.79
N ASN A 692 24.32 -2.77 -23.01
CA ASN A 692 24.49 -3.32 -24.33
C ASN A 692 23.23 -4.12 -24.69
N PRO A 693 22.94 -4.30 -25.99
CA PRO A 693 22.07 -5.40 -26.42
C PRO A 693 22.48 -6.68 -25.70
N SER A 694 21.52 -7.59 -25.47
CA SER A 694 21.88 -8.92 -25.05
C SER A 694 22.94 -9.38 -26.03
N ASP A 695 24.05 -9.92 -25.54
CA ASP A 695 25.10 -10.41 -26.43
C ASP A 695 24.61 -11.56 -27.32
N LEU A 696 23.34 -11.96 -27.18
CA LEU A 696 22.62 -12.75 -28.18
C LEU A 696 22.49 -12.08 -29.56
N ALA A 697 22.77 -10.77 -29.71
CA ALA A 697 22.83 -10.11 -31.03
C ALA A 697 24.22 -9.51 -31.39
N SER A 698 25.18 -9.50 -30.47
CA SER A 698 26.56 -9.02 -30.74
C SER A 698 27.68 -10.02 -30.48
N ASP A 699 27.42 -11.13 -29.79
CA ASP A 699 28.32 -12.27 -29.73
C ASP A 699 28.01 -13.28 -30.82
N ARG A 700 29.11 -13.72 -31.41
CA ARG A 700 29.19 -14.46 -32.64
C ARG A 700 29.44 -15.90 -32.23
N TYR A 701 28.40 -16.71 -32.29
CA TYR A 701 28.44 -18.06 -31.81
C TYR A 701 29.10 -18.99 -32.84
N GLN A 702 30.08 -19.77 -32.38
CA GLN A 702 30.40 -21.05 -32.99
C GLN A 702 29.44 -22.07 -32.40
N PHE A 703 28.69 -22.75 -33.26
CA PHE A 703 27.75 -23.79 -32.86
C PHE A 703 28.40 -25.13 -33.15
N PHE A 704 28.72 -25.89 -32.11
CA PHE A 704 29.06 -27.29 -32.28
C PHE A 704 27.78 -28.08 -32.49
N ALA A 705 27.79 -29.03 -33.41
CA ALA A 705 26.64 -29.87 -33.69
C ALA A 705 27.10 -31.28 -34.05
N MET A 706 26.40 -32.26 -33.52
CA MET A 706 26.39 -33.60 -34.10
C MET A 706 25.24 -33.62 -35.12
N LEU A 707 25.55 -34.09 -36.34
CA LEU A 707 24.58 -34.09 -37.43
C LEU A 707 24.24 -35.53 -37.81
N LEU A 708 22.97 -35.92 -37.65
CA LEU A 708 22.50 -37.26 -38.03
C LEU A 708 22.00 -37.31 -39.48
N GLY A 709 22.33 -38.39 -40.18
CA GLY A 709 21.67 -38.79 -41.44
C GLY A 709 22.17 -38.14 -42.73
N GLY A 710 23.21 -37.30 -42.69
CA GLY A 710 23.83 -36.70 -43.86
C GLY A 710 25.17 -37.34 -44.27
N THR A 711 25.68 -36.98 -45.45
CA THR A 711 27.05 -37.34 -45.91
C THR A 711 27.96 -36.12 -46.02
N GLY A 712 27.48 -34.95 -45.60
CA GLY A 712 28.23 -33.70 -45.58
C GLY A 712 27.36 -32.46 -45.69
N ILE A 713 27.85 -31.35 -45.12
CA ILE A 713 27.22 -30.03 -45.11
C ILE A 713 28.20 -29.00 -45.65
N ARG A 714 27.76 -28.21 -46.65
CA ARG A 714 28.54 -27.12 -47.28
C ARG A 714 30.03 -27.44 -47.57
N GLY A 715 30.32 -28.69 -47.97
CA GLY A 715 31.68 -29.13 -48.35
C GLY A 715 32.48 -29.83 -47.25
N VAL A 716 31.97 -29.89 -46.01
CA VAL A 716 32.50 -30.74 -44.93
C VAL A 716 31.83 -32.10 -45.00
N SER A 717 32.61 -33.18 -45.10
CA SER A 717 32.09 -34.54 -44.93
C SER A 717 32.19 -34.92 -43.46
N TYR A 718 31.12 -35.49 -42.91
CA TYR A 718 31.04 -35.97 -41.54
C TYR A 718 30.31 -37.32 -41.51
N ARG A 719 30.42 -38.02 -40.38
CA ARG A 719 29.68 -39.21 -39.99
C ARG A 719 28.97 -38.94 -38.67
N ASN A 720 28.14 -39.89 -38.23
CA ASN A 720 27.33 -39.69 -37.02
C ASN A 720 28.16 -39.70 -35.72
N GLU A 721 29.46 -39.98 -35.83
CA GLU A 721 30.42 -40.02 -34.71
C GLU A 721 31.25 -38.74 -34.60
N ASP A 722 30.98 -37.79 -35.48
CA ASP A 722 31.77 -36.59 -35.67
C ASP A 722 31.01 -35.38 -35.12
N ILE A 723 31.75 -34.45 -34.52
CA ILE A 723 31.23 -33.13 -34.13
C ILE A 723 31.76 -32.13 -35.14
N VAL A 724 30.84 -31.38 -35.76
CA VAL A 724 31.16 -30.28 -36.66
C VAL A 724 30.88 -28.95 -35.98
N VAL A 725 31.58 -27.90 -36.39
CA VAL A 725 31.36 -26.54 -35.90
C VAL A 725 30.88 -25.64 -37.02
N TYR A 726 29.84 -24.87 -36.76
CA TYR A 726 29.35 -23.81 -37.62
C TYR A 726 29.79 -22.45 -37.09
N ASP A 727 30.54 -21.73 -37.89
CA ASP A 727 30.93 -20.36 -37.60
C ASP A 727 29.99 -19.40 -38.32
N GLN A 728 29.11 -18.73 -37.56
CA GLN A 728 28.18 -17.73 -38.08
C GLN A 728 28.87 -16.53 -38.75
N LEU A 729 30.11 -16.20 -38.37
CA LEU A 729 30.83 -15.06 -38.97
C LEU A 729 31.20 -15.32 -40.42
N THR A 730 31.73 -16.51 -40.65
CA THR A 730 32.25 -16.91 -41.95
C THR A 730 31.19 -17.64 -42.77
N ASP A 731 30.05 -18.00 -42.16
CA ASP A 731 28.99 -18.81 -42.75
C ASP A 731 29.54 -20.17 -43.24
N THR A 732 30.49 -20.73 -42.48
CA THR A 732 31.21 -21.97 -42.82
C THR A 732 31.06 -23.05 -41.76
N TRP A 733 31.03 -24.29 -42.23
CA TRP A 733 31.13 -25.49 -41.39
C TRP A 733 32.57 -26.01 -41.43
N GLN A 734 33.03 -26.60 -40.33
CA GLN A 734 34.34 -27.25 -40.21
C GLN A 734 34.23 -28.52 -39.34
N MET A 735 35.13 -29.49 -39.57
CA MET A 735 35.25 -30.65 -38.69
C MET A 735 35.92 -30.22 -37.38
N TYR A 736 35.28 -30.50 -36.23
CA TYR A 736 35.84 -30.23 -34.91
C TYR A 736 36.38 -31.50 -34.25
N PHE A 737 35.66 -32.62 -34.34
CA PHE A 737 36.05 -33.90 -33.78
C PHE A 737 35.68 -35.02 -34.75
N ASP A 738 36.65 -35.85 -35.12
CA ASP A 738 36.46 -37.03 -35.96
C ASP A 738 36.53 -38.29 -35.08
N GLY A 739 35.36 -38.83 -34.72
CA GLY A 739 35.26 -39.99 -33.84
C GLY A 739 35.75 -41.29 -34.49
N SER A 740 35.86 -41.33 -35.83
CA SER A 740 36.35 -42.50 -36.55
C SER A 740 37.82 -42.78 -36.22
N ASP A 741 38.63 -41.75 -35.97
CA ASP A 741 40.04 -41.89 -35.62
C ASP A 741 40.25 -42.53 -34.24
N LEU A 742 39.24 -42.47 -33.36
CA LEU A 742 39.25 -43.07 -32.03
C LEU A 742 38.60 -44.46 -31.99
N GLY A 743 38.08 -44.92 -33.12
CA GLY A 743 37.39 -46.22 -33.22
C GLY A 743 35.95 -46.20 -32.73
N LEU A 744 35.31 -45.02 -32.68
CA LEU A 744 33.89 -44.88 -32.35
C LEU A 744 32.99 -45.33 -33.52
N ALA A 745 33.45 -45.22 -34.77
CA ALA A 745 32.63 -45.71 -35.90
C ALA A 745 32.32 -47.22 -35.78
N PRO A 746 31.05 -47.66 -35.95
CA PRO A 746 29.91 -46.92 -36.51
C PRO A 746 28.81 -46.51 -35.48
N ILE A 747 29.15 -46.22 -34.22
CA ILE A 747 28.18 -45.81 -33.18
C ILE A 747 28.01 -44.29 -33.14
N TYR A 748 26.80 -43.76 -33.14
CA TYR A 748 26.62 -42.31 -33.04
C TYR A 748 26.87 -41.79 -31.62
N LEU A 749 27.33 -40.55 -31.56
CA LEU A 749 27.36 -39.78 -30.33
C LEU A 749 25.94 -39.24 -30.10
N ASP A 750 25.39 -39.49 -28.91
CA ASP A 750 24.01 -39.07 -28.59
C ASP A 750 23.98 -37.71 -27.92
N ALA A 751 24.89 -37.48 -26.98
CA ALA A 751 25.07 -36.19 -26.34
C ALA A 751 26.57 -35.86 -26.20
N PHE A 752 26.90 -34.57 -26.17
CA PHE A 752 28.25 -34.12 -25.86
C PHE A 752 28.25 -32.77 -25.14
N ALA A 753 29.30 -32.54 -24.36
CA ALA A 753 29.64 -31.26 -23.79
C ALA A 753 31.12 -30.96 -24.09
N ILE A 754 31.43 -29.78 -24.61
CA ILE A 754 32.81 -29.33 -24.80
C ILE A 754 33.21 -28.58 -23.55
N VAL A 755 34.40 -28.88 -23.03
CA VAL A 755 35.00 -28.13 -21.93
C VAL A 755 36.41 -27.71 -22.32
N ALA A 756 37.00 -26.79 -21.56
CA ALA A 756 38.34 -26.25 -21.86
C ALA A 756 39.42 -27.33 -22.10
N ASP A 757 39.34 -28.46 -21.38
CA ASP A 757 40.35 -29.52 -21.41
C ASP A 757 39.96 -30.76 -22.24
N GLY A 758 38.78 -30.78 -22.89
CA GLY A 758 38.34 -31.94 -23.66
C GLY A 758 36.84 -31.98 -23.99
N ILE A 759 36.36 -33.17 -24.34
CA ILE A 759 34.97 -33.40 -24.77
C ILE A 759 34.38 -34.52 -23.92
N TYR A 760 33.28 -34.25 -23.23
CA TYR A 760 32.43 -35.29 -22.65
C TYR A 760 31.42 -35.73 -23.69
N PHE A 761 31.12 -37.02 -23.76
CA PHE A 761 30.06 -37.51 -24.64
C PHE A 761 29.50 -38.85 -24.19
N SER A 762 28.23 -39.09 -24.51
CA SER A 762 27.55 -40.38 -24.44
C SER A 762 27.56 -41.06 -25.81
N VAL A 763 27.20 -42.34 -25.82
CA VAL A 763 27.16 -43.15 -27.04
C VAL A 763 25.79 -43.79 -27.13
N ASN A 764 25.26 -43.89 -28.33
CA ASN A 764 23.89 -44.34 -28.53
C ASN A 764 23.59 -45.82 -28.26
N ALA A 765 24.67 -46.60 -28.09
CA ALA A 765 24.62 -48.04 -27.96
C ALA A 765 25.92 -48.53 -27.31
N PRO A 766 25.85 -49.64 -26.57
CA PRO A 766 27.04 -50.17 -25.90
C PRO A 766 28.17 -50.50 -26.87
N ILE A 767 29.37 -49.99 -26.60
CA ILE A 767 30.57 -50.19 -27.43
C ILE A 767 31.73 -50.79 -26.64
N GLN A 768 32.52 -51.63 -27.31
CA GLN A 768 33.80 -52.10 -26.79
C GLN A 768 34.96 -51.26 -27.34
N LEU A 769 35.58 -50.45 -26.46
CA LEU A 769 36.73 -49.63 -26.81
C LEU A 769 38.06 -50.27 -26.40
N PRO A 770 39.10 -50.25 -27.25
CA PRO A 770 40.37 -50.93 -26.97
C PRO A 770 41.08 -50.51 -25.69
N THR A 771 40.96 -49.25 -25.27
CA THR A 771 41.67 -48.67 -24.11
C THR A 771 40.80 -48.50 -22.87
N VAL A 772 39.48 -48.43 -23.03
CA VAL A 772 38.54 -48.10 -21.95
C VAL A 772 37.76 -49.32 -21.46
N GLY A 773 37.48 -50.30 -22.34
CA GLY A 773 36.66 -51.47 -22.02
C GLY A 773 35.27 -51.37 -22.61
N THR A 774 34.29 -52.00 -21.96
CA THR A 774 32.86 -51.88 -22.34
C THR A 774 32.34 -50.56 -21.82
N VAL A 775 31.68 -49.80 -22.67
CA VAL A 775 30.98 -48.54 -22.35
C VAL A 775 29.52 -48.77 -22.68
N ASP A 776 28.64 -48.57 -21.70
CA ASP A 776 27.19 -48.62 -21.89
C ASP A 776 26.67 -47.31 -22.52
N ASP A 777 25.45 -47.32 -23.03
CA ASP A 777 24.83 -46.12 -23.63
C ASP A 777 24.52 -45.03 -22.58
N SER A 778 24.22 -45.44 -21.35
CA SER A 778 24.12 -44.57 -20.17
C SER A 778 25.45 -44.03 -19.60
N ASP A 779 26.61 -44.43 -20.14
CA ASP A 779 27.93 -43.96 -19.65
C ASP A 779 28.38 -42.68 -20.35
N ILE A 780 29.07 -41.80 -19.61
CA ILE A 780 29.73 -40.62 -20.18
C ILE A 780 31.23 -40.87 -20.27
N LEU A 781 31.77 -40.73 -21.46
CA LEU A 781 33.20 -40.73 -21.73
C LEU A 781 33.77 -39.31 -21.67
N PHE A 782 35.02 -39.18 -21.26
CA PHE A 782 35.81 -37.96 -21.45
C PHE A 782 36.96 -38.23 -22.41
N PHE A 783 37.06 -37.40 -23.44
CA PHE A 783 38.15 -37.35 -24.38
C PHE A 783 39.04 -36.16 -24.09
N SER A 784 40.30 -36.42 -23.76
CA SER A 784 41.33 -35.39 -23.66
C SER A 784 42.12 -35.33 -24.97
N PRO A 785 41.93 -34.28 -25.80
CA PRO A 785 42.56 -34.20 -27.11
C PRO A 785 44.06 -33.86 -27.01
N THR A 786 44.87 -34.56 -27.80
CA THR A 786 46.17 -34.04 -28.24
C THR A 786 46.08 -33.31 -29.58
N SER A 787 45.06 -33.60 -30.39
CA SER A 787 44.70 -32.89 -31.63
C SER A 787 43.22 -33.08 -31.94
N LEU A 788 42.58 -32.02 -32.43
CA LEU A 788 41.19 -31.97 -32.91
C LEU A 788 41.13 -31.70 -34.42
N GLY A 789 39.94 -31.78 -35.01
CA GLY A 789 39.67 -31.61 -36.44
C GLY A 789 39.61 -32.92 -37.21
N SER A 790 39.87 -32.88 -38.52
CA SER A 790 39.82 -34.06 -39.41
C SER A 790 40.88 -35.14 -39.14
N THR A 791 41.72 -34.95 -38.12
CA THR A 791 42.63 -35.97 -37.62
C THR A 791 42.66 -35.84 -36.10
N THR A 792 41.78 -36.59 -35.45
CA THR A 792 41.58 -36.51 -34.01
C THR A 792 42.48 -37.51 -33.29
N THR A 793 43.25 -37.04 -32.30
CA THR A 793 44.10 -37.91 -31.47
C THR A 793 44.03 -37.46 -30.02
N GLY A 794 44.09 -38.40 -29.08
CA GLY A 794 44.02 -38.11 -27.65
C GLY A 794 43.79 -39.36 -26.82
N THR A 795 43.31 -39.19 -25.60
CA THR A 795 43.01 -40.29 -24.67
C THR A 795 41.55 -40.30 -24.26
N LEU A 796 40.93 -41.49 -24.27
CA LEU A 796 39.57 -41.72 -23.77
C LEU A 796 39.59 -42.36 -22.39
N THR A 797 38.70 -41.90 -21.51
CA THR A 797 38.44 -42.45 -20.17
C THR A 797 36.95 -42.43 -19.86
N VAL A 798 36.44 -43.37 -19.07
CA VAL A 798 35.07 -43.26 -18.51
C VAL A 798 35.08 -42.12 -17.49
N ALA A 799 34.26 -41.11 -17.72
CA ALA A 799 34.03 -40.01 -16.79
C ALA A 799 32.94 -40.33 -15.79
N LEU A 800 31.86 -40.95 -16.27
CA LEU A 800 30.71 -41.34 -15.47
C LEU A 800 30.20 -42.70 -15.93
N ASP A 801 29.98 -43.59 -14.95
CA ASP A 801 29.30 -44.88 -15.16
C ASP A 801 27.83 -44.68 -14.77
N GLY A 802 26.94 -44.62 -15.76
CA GLY A 802 25.53 -44.23 -15.57
C GLY A 802 24.78 -45.16 -14.64
N SER A 803 25.10 -46.45 -14.72
CA SER A 803 24.52 -47.50 -13.88
C SER A 803 24.82 -47.31 -12.40
N THR A 804 25.96 -46.67 -12.07
CA THR A 804 26.33 -46.34 -10.70
C THR A 804 25.44 -45.24 -10.11
N PHE A 805 24.85 -44.40 -10.96
CA PHE A 805 24.00 -43.28 -10.57
C PHE A 805 22.50 -43.51 -10.83
N GLY A 806 22.12 -44.72 -11.25
CA GLY A 806 20.72 -45.15 -11.33
C GLY A 806 20.13 -45.22 -12.74
N LEU A 807 20.89 -44.84 -13.77
CA LEU A 807 20.51 -45.03 -15.17
C LEU A 807 20.76 -46.50 -15.55
N THR A 808 19.72 -47.33 -15.50
CA THR A 808 19.85 -48.80 -15.59
C THR A 808 18.91 -49.45 -16.61
N THR A 809 18.12 -48.64 -17.31
CA THR A 809 17.16 -49.09 -18.34
C THR A 809 17.48 -48.48 -19.70
N ASN A 810 17.04 -49.14 -20.77
CA ASN A 810 17.24 -48.66 -22.15
C ASN A 810 16.47 -47.36 -22.48
N LEU A 811 15.67 -46.81 -21.56
CA LEU A 811 15.01 -45.51 -21.72
C LEU A 811 15.76 -44.39 -21.00
N GLU A 812 16.84 -44.73 -20.29
CA GLU A 812 17.69 -43.81 -19.54
C GLU A 812 19.01 -43.56 -20.29
N ASP A 813 18.98 -43.72 -21.62
CA ASP A 813 20.07 -43.38 -22.53
C ASP A 813 20.19 -41.85 -22.63
N ILE A 814 21.42 -41.33 -22.57
CA ILE A 814 21.70 -39.90 -22.43
C ILE A 814 21.75 -39.25 -23.81
N ASP A 815 20.79 -38.38 -24.10
CA ASP A 815 20.61 -37.72 -25.40
C ASP A 815 20.75 -36.18 -25.35
N ALA A 816 20.86 -35.61 -24.15
CA ALA A 816 21.41 -34.26 -23.97
C ALA A 816 22.36 -34.23 -22.77
N LEU A 817 23.46 -33.51 -22.92
CA LEU A 817 24.55 -33.47 -21.96
C LEU A 817 25.17 -32.09 -21.91
N ASP A 818 25.31 -31.54 -20.72
CA ASP A 818 26.16 -30.39 -20.46
C ASP A 818 26.76 -30.46 -19.05
N ILE A 819 27.69 -29.56 -18.71
CA ILE A 819 28.29 -29.46 -17.39
C ILE A 819 28.14 -28.04 -16.87
N LEU A 820 27.40 -27.88 -15.76
CA LEU A 820 27.27 -26.60 -15.09
C LEU A 820 28.63 -26.09 -14.57
N ALA A 821 28.75 -24.78 -14.42
CA ALA A 821 29.93 -24.14 -13.81
C ALA A 821 30.29 -24.67 -12.41
N ASP A 822 29.31 -25.22 -11.68
CA ASP A 822 29.51 -25.84 -10.37
C ASP A 822 29.99 -27.31 -10.45
N GLY A 823 30.14 -27.86 -11.65
CA GLY A 823 30.64 -29.19 -11.94
C GLY A 823 29.58 -30.29 -11.98
N ARG A 824 28.29 -29.96 -11.87
CA ARG A 824 27.20 -30.93 -12.01
C ARG A 824 26.92 -31.23 -13.48
N PHE A 825 26.57 -32.48 -13.76
CA PHE A 825 26.18 -32.92 -15.10
C PHE A 825 24.71 -32.60 -15.34
N LEU A 826 24.41 -31.84 -16.39
CA LEU A 826 23.05 -31.71 -16.93
C LEU A 826 22.81 -32.85 -17.91
N ILE A 827 21.75 -33.61 -17.68
CA ILE A 827 21.44 -34.84 -18.42
C ILE A 827 19.95 -34.81 -18.79
N SER A 828 19.66 -34.94 -20.07
CA SER A 828 18.36 -35.45 -20.55
C SER A 828 18.50 -36.93 -20.88
N THR A 829 17.38 -37.63 -20.91
CA THR A 829 17.33 -39.02 -21.36
C THR A 829 16.26 -39.21 -22.43
N ILE A 830 16.49 -40.15 -23.36
CA ILE A 830 15.59 -40.47 -24.50
C ILE A 830 14.16 -40.86 -24.12
N GLY A 831 13.90 -41.06 -22.83
CA GLY A 831 12.61 -41.43 -22.29
C GLY A 831 12.53 -41.11 -20.81
N LEU A 832 11.59 -41.79 -20.16
CA LEU A 832 11.36 -41.60 -18.73
C LEU A 832 12.55 -42.15 -17.92
N ALA A 833 13.18 -41.31 -17.10
CA ALA A 833 14.17 -41.76 -16.12
C ALA A 833 13.60 -41.78 -14.70
N THR A 834 14.04 -42.74 -13.89
CA THR A 834 13.74 -42.80 -12.46
C THR A 834 15.00 -42.97 -11.65
N VAL A 835 15.57 -41.83 -11.23
CA VAL A 835 16.80 -41.76 -10.46
C VAL A 835 16.48 -41.45 -8.99
N GLY A 836 16.71 -42.42 -8.10
CA GLY A 836 16.36 -42.30 -6.69
C GLY A 836 14.85 -42.17 -6.47
N SER A 837 14.39 -41.00 -6.00
CA SER A 837 12.97 -40.67 -5.85
C SER A 837 12.46 -39.68 -6.91
N LEU A 838 13.34 -39.24 -7.80
CA LEU A 838 13.02 -38.29 -8.85
C LEU A 838 12.51 -39.03 -10.09
N TYR A 839 11.55 -38.42 -10.76
CA TYR A 839 10.98 -38.89 -12.01
C TYR A 839 11.10 -37.76 -13.02
N SER A 840 11.69 -38.04 -14.18
CA SER A 840 11.77 -37.10 -15.30
C SER A 840 11.12 -37.70 -16.54
N ARG A 841 10.69 -36.81 -17.42
CA ARG A 841 10.24 -37.11 -18.77
C ARG A 841 11.36 -36.86 -19.78
N ASP A 842 11.11 -37.18 -21.04
CA ASP A 842 12.04 -36.98 -22.16
C ASP A 842 12.36 -35.49 -22.38
N GLU A 843 11.42 -34.60 -22.14
CA GLU A 843 11.62 -33.14 -22.27
C GLU A 843 12.31 -32.47 -21.06
N ASP A 844 12.70 -33.23 -20.03
CA ASP A 844 13.20 -32.69 -18.77
C ASP A 844 14.73 -32.80 -18.67
N ILE A 845 15.38 -31.78 -18.11
CA ILE A 845 16.82 -31.82 -17.84
C ILE A 845 17.05 -32.00 -16.33
N LEU A 846 17.81 -33.03 -16.00
CA LEU A 846 18.23 -33.36 -14.65
C LEU A 846 19.65 -32.87 -14.37
N ALA A 847 19.92 -32.41 -13.14
CA ALA A 847 21.27 -32.12 -12.69
C ALA A 847 21.76 -33.20 -11.72
N LEU A 848 22.92 -33.79 -12.01
CA LEU A 848 23.62 -34.78 -11.19
C LEU A 848 24.87 -34.19 -10.54
N ASP A 849 24.89 -34.20 -9.21
CA ASP A 849 26.12 -34.02 -8.43
C ASP A 849 26.80 -35.37 -8.19
N THR A 850 27.88 -35.63 -8.93
CA THR A 850 28.64 -36.88 -8.83
C THR A 850 29.36 -37.05 -7.49
N SER A 851 29.60 -35.97 -6.74
CA SER A 851 30.28 -36.03 -5.45
C SER A 851 29.37 -36.56 -4.34
N THR A 852 28.06 -36.30 -4.45
CA THR A 852 27.04 -36.73 -3.49
C THR A 852 26.15 -37.85 -4.03
N GLY A 853 26.09 -38.03 -5.35
CA GLY A 853 25.15 -38.90 -6.05
C GLY A 853 23.72 -38.38 -6.06
N ALA A 854 23.52 -37.09 -5.76
CA ALA A 854 22.20 -36.46 -5.70
C ALA A 854 21.74 -36.00 -7.09
N TRP A 855 20.46 -36.26 -7.37
CA TRP A 855 19.76 -35.81 -8.56
C TRP A 855 18.73 -34.74 -8.21
N GLU A 856 18.59 -33.73 -9.07
CA GLU A 856 17.49 -32.76 -9.02
C GLU A 856 16.92 -32.48 -10.42
N LEU A 857 15.63 -32.10 -10.47
CA LEU A 857 15.01 -31.60 -11.69
C LEU A 857 15.48 -30.16 -11.88
N TYR A 858 16.25 -29.92 -12.92
CA TYR A 858 16.84 -28.62 -13.21
C TYR A 858 15.97 -27.82 -14.18
N PHE A 859 15.35 -28.50 -15.13
CA PHE A 859 14.48 -27.92 -16.14
C PHE A 859 13.28 -28.82 -16.37
N ASP A 860 12.08 -28.24 -16.28
CA ASP A 860 10.81 -28.91 -16.57
C ASP A 860 10.32 -28.43 -17.95
N GLY A 861 10.47 -29.28 -18.97
CA GLY A 861 10.12 -28.91 -20.35
C GLY A 861 8.62 -28.76 -20.55
N SER A 862 7.83 -29.50 -19.78
CA SER A 862 6.37 -29.46 -19.81
C SER A 862 5.84 -28.06 -19.42
N ASP A 863 6.49 -27.37 -18.47
CA ASP A 863 6.06 -26.03 -18.02
C ASP A 863 6.20 -24.94 -19.10
N ILE A 864 7.12 -25.13 -20.04
CA ILE A 864 7.28 -24.22 -21.17
C ILE A 864 6.54 -24.68 -22.43
N GLY A 865 5.88 -25.84 -22.40
CA GLY A 865 5.06 -26.34 -23.50
C GLY A 865 5.75 -27.35 -24.44
N LEU A 866 6.86 -27.96 -24.02
CA LEU A 866 7.42 -29.17 -24.64
C LEU A 866 6.68 -30.39 -24.08
N ASP A 867 5.36 -30.49 -24.31
CA ASP A 867 4.48 -31.42 -23.58
C ASP A 867 3.99 -32.62 -24.42
N THR A 868 4.47 -32.74 -25.66
CA THR A 868 4.17 -33.88 -26.52
C THR A 868 5.30 -34.91 -26.52
N VAL A 869 4.95 -36.18 -26.71
CA VAL A 869 5.91 -37.31 -26.85
C VAL A 869 6.83 -37.23 -28.07
N TYR A 870 6.81 -36.11 -28.79
CA TYR A 870 7.63 -35.83 -29.95
C TYR A 870 8.46 -34.55 -29.77
N GLU A 871 8.28 -33.82 -28.66
CA GLU A 871 9.04 -32.60 -28.33
C GLU A 871 10.04 -32.94 -27.23
N ASP A 872 11.13 -33.57 -27.65
CA ASP A 872 12.22 -34.08 -26.82
C ASP A 872 13.42 -33.12 -26.89
N ILE A 873 14.24 -33.07 -25.84
CA ILE A 873 15.47 -32.27 -25.78
C ILE A 873 16.65 -33.16 -26.16
N TRP A 874 17.16 -32.99 -27.37
CA TRP A 874 18.33 -33.72 -27.91
C TRP A 874 19.64 -32.94 -27.81
N GLY A 875 19.62 -31.83 -27.11
CA GLY A 875 20.81 -31.02 -26.89
C GLY A 875 20.51 -29.91 -25.92
N VAL A 876 21.40 -29.76 -24.95
CA VAL A 876 21.39 -28.67 -23.98
C VAL A 876 22.79 -28.09 -23.93
N SER A 877 22.88 -26.76 -23.85
CA SER A 877 24.07 -26.08 -23.33
C SER A 877 23.62 -24.93 -22.45
N SER A 878 24.33 -24.77 -21.36
CA SER A 878 24.10 -23.76 -20.34
C SER A 878 25.21 -22.73 -20.40
N ASP A 879 24.83 -21.46 -20.44
CA ASP A 879 25.81 -20.39 -20.30
C ASP A 879 26.21 -20.29 -18.81
N PRO A 880 27.49 -20.46 -18.46
CA PRO A 880 27.94 -20.51 -17.07
C PRO A 880 27.81 -19.17 -16.34
N VAL A 881 27.63 -18.06 -17.07
CA VAL A 881 27.50 -16.70 -16.54
C VAL A 881 26.05 -16.30 -16.42
N THR A 882 25.25 -16.56 -17.45
CA THR A 882 23.86 -16.09 -17.55
C THR A 882 22.83 -17.14 -17.20
N GLN A 883 23.23 -18.41 -17.05
CA GLN A 883 22.35 -19.58 -16.88
C GLN A 883 21.32 -19.75 -18.01
N HIS A 884 21.52 -19.09 -19.15
CA HIS A 884 20.70 -19.29 -20.34
C HIS A 884 20.87 -20.71 -20.86
N LEU A 885 19.77 -21.34 -21.29
CA LEU A 885 19.80 -22.66 -21.91
C LEU A 885 19.61 -22.54 -23.41
N ALA A 886 20.53 -23.11 -24.19
CA ALA A 886 20.36 -23.39 -25.59
C ALA A 886 19.83 -24.81 -25.74
N LEU A 887 18.67 -24.97 -26.38
CA LEU A 887 17.95 -26.23 -26.52
C LEU A 887 17.88 -26.62 -28.00
N ALA A 888 18.29 -27.85 -28.29
CA ALA A 888 18.00 -28.53 -29.54
C ALA A 888 16.81 -29.47 -29.32
N ILE A 889 15.77 -29.32 -30.15
CA ILE A 889 14.53 -30.07 -30.02
C ILE A 889 14.37 -31.10 -31.15
N SER A 890 13.66 -32.18 -30.87
CA SER A 890 13.51 -33.29 -31.81
C SER A 890 12.45 -33.11 -32.90
N ASP A 891 11.46 -32.25 -32.67
CA ASP A 891 10.39 -31.91 -33.64
C ASP A 891 10.07 -30.40 -33.65
N THR A 892 8.90 -30.02 -34.14
CA THR A 892 8.46 -28.64 -34.31
C THR A 892 7.77 -28.14 -33.06
N TYR A 893 8.37 -27.16 -32.40
CA TYR A 893 7.85 -26.51 -31.21
C TYR A 893 7.11 -25.22 -31.57
N THR A 894 5.96 -24.99 -30.95
CA THR A 894 5.19 -23.74 -31.14
C THR A 894 4.55 -23.27 -29.85
N VAL A 895 4.98 -22.09 -29.36
CA VAL A 895 4.40 -21.43 -28.19
C VAL A 895 4.20 -19.95 -28.47
N GLY A 896 2.95 -19.49 -28.31
CA GLY A 896 2.56 -18.13 -28.70
C GLY A 896 2.79 -17.91 -30.21
N ASP A 897 3.56 -16.87 -30.53
CA ASP A 897 3.94 -16.52 -31.92
C ASP A 897 5.30 -17.12 -32.34
N LEU A 898 6.00 -17.83 -31.43
CA LEU A 898 7.28 -18.47 -31.72
C LEU A 898 7.04 -19.85 -32.36
N THR A 899 7.72 -20.13 -33.47
CA THR A 899 7.77 -21.46 -34.10
C THR A 899 9.22 -21.81 -34.37
N ALA A 900 9.67 -22.96 -33.88
CA ALA A 900 10.98 -23.52 -34.14
C ALA A 900 10.84 -24.97 -34.63
N THR A 901 11.72 -25.38 -35.52
CA THR A 901 11.77 -26.75 -36.06
C THR A 901 12.95 -27.51 -35.45
N ARG A 902 13.00 -28.82 -35.66
CA ARG A 902 14.16 -29.67 -35.31
C ARG A 902 15.51 -29.29 -35.96
N LEU A 903 15.52 -28.28 -36.85
CA LEU A 903 16.75 -27.73 -37.42
C LEU A 903 17.24 -26.50 -36.66
N ASP A 904 16.40 -25.93 -35.81
CA ASP A 904 16.64 -24.65 -35.15
C ASP A 904 17.15 -24.87 -33.72
N LEU A 905 17.86 -23.87 -33.19
CA LEU A 905 18.24 -23.84 -31.78
C LEU A 905 17.42 -22.78 -31.05
N LEU A 906 16.81 -23.21 -29.95
CA LEU A 906 16.02 -22.37 -29.07
C LEU A 906 16.89 -21.84 -27.93
N SER A 907 16.66 -20.59 -27.54
CA SER A 907 17.17 -20.05 -26.27
C SER A 907 16.03 -19.93 -25.27
N CYS A 908 16.29 -20.45 -24.07
CA CYS A 908 15.51 -20.30 -22.86
C CYS A 908 16.29 -19.36 -21.93
N ILE A 909 15.82 -18.13 -21.78
CA ILE A 909 16.32 -17.22 -20.74
C ILE A 909 15.47 -17.47 -19.50
N PRO A 910 16.00 -18.13 -18.46
CA PRO A 910 15.19 -18.52 -17.32
C PRO A 910 14.71 -17.31 -16.53
N VAL A 911 13.40 -17.25 -16.28
CA VAL A 911 12.76 -16.48 -15.21
C VAL A 911 12.76 -17.33 -13.93
N SER A 912 12.52 -18.64 -14.08
CA SER A 912 12.67 -19.64 -13.02
C SER A 912 13.07 -21.00 -13.61
N LEU A 913 13.82 -21.80 -12.84
CA LEU A 913 14.24 -23.16 -13.17
C LEU A 913 13.71 -24.15 -12.11
N GLY A 914 13.82 -25.45 -12.40
CA GLY A 914 13.32 -26.55 -11.59
C GLY A 914 11.87 -26.91 -11.94
N SER A 915 11.10 -27.42 -10.96
CA SER A 915 9.75 -27.96 -11.20
C SER A 915 8.65 -26.92 -11.50
N ASN A 916 9.02 -25.66 -11.72
CA ASN A 916 8.12 -24.57 -12.15
C ASN A 916 8.93 -23.72 -13.13
N THR A 917 9.36 -24.32 -14.23
CA THR A 917 10.26 -23.66 -15.19
C THR A 917 9.50 -22.58 -15.95
N GLN A 918 10.06 -21.37 -15.99
CA GLN A 918 9.55 -20.28 -16.81
C GLN A 918 10.72 -19.66 -17.56
N CYS A 919 10.56 -19.47 -18.87
CA CYS A 919 11.58 -18.84 -19.71
C CYS A 919 10.99 -17.79 -20.64
N GLN A 920 11.83 -16.82 -20.99
CA GLN A 920 11.66 -16.07 -22.23
C GLN A 920 12.32 -16.86 -23.37
N LEU A 921 11.54 -17.14 -24.42
CA LEU A 921 11.95 -18.02 -25.51
C LEU A 921 12.25 -17.25 -26.79
N SER A 922 13.30 -17.67 -27.51
CA SER A 922 13.65 -17.15 -28.83
C SER A 922 14.38 -18.17 -29.68
N VAL A 923 14.42 -18.01 -31.01
CA VAL A 923 15.29 -18.80 -31.90
C VAL A 923 16.65 -18.10 -32.01
N ILE A 924 17.73 -18.80 -31.65
CA ILE A 924 19.11 -18.29 -31.74
C ILE A 924 19.87 -18.78 -32.99
N LEU A 925 19.40 -19.86 -33.61
CA LEU A 925 19.87 -20.32 -34.92
C LEU A 925 18.70 -20.82 -35.76
N GLU A 926 18.50 -20.24 -36.93
CA GLU A 926 17.64 -20.81 -37.96
C GLU A 926 18.44 -21.81 -38.82
N GLY A 927 18.24 -23.11 -38.61
CA GLY A 927 19.07 -24.14 -39.23
C GLY A 927 18.99 -24.21 -40.74
N ALA A 928 17.80 -23.95 -41.29
CA ALA A 928 17.60 -23.85 -42.73
C ALA A 928 18.50 -22.78 -43.35
N THR A 929 18.70 -21.67 -42.64
CA THR A 929 19.57 -20.55 -43.05
C THR A 929 21.06 -20.95 -42.95
N ALA A 930 21.44 -21.79 -41.98
CA ALA A 930 22.77 -22.40 -41.85
C ALA A 930 23.05 -23.52 -42.89
N GLY A 931 22.07 -23.85 -43.73
CA GLY A 931 22.19 -24.85 -44.80
C GLY A 931 21.87 -26.28 -44.37
N LEU A 932 21.24 -26.46 -43.20
CA LEU A 932 20.66 -27.73 -42.77
C LEU A 932 19.35 -27.97 -43.55
N THR A 933 19.12 -29.21 -43.97
CA THR A 933 17.97 -29.59 -44.82
C THR A 933 17.29 -30.86 -44.36
N THR A 934 18.07 -31.89 -44.00
CA THR A 934 17.57 -33.16 -43.46
C THR A 934 18.29 -33.59 -42.19
N GLU A 935 19.42 -32.94 -41.92
CA GLU A 935 20.25 -33.10 -40.74
C GLU A 935 19.44 -32.81 -39.47
N LEU A 936 19.92 -33.33 -38.35
CA LEU A 936 19.35 -33.10 -37.03
C LEU A 936 20.47 -32.56 -36.15
N ILE A 937 20.20 -31.50 -35.39
CA ILE A 937 21.15 -30.99 -34.42
C ILE A 937 20.93 -31.76 -33.13
N THR A 938 21.87 -32.63 -32.78
CA THR A 938 21.92 -33.25 -31.45
C THR A 938 23.16 -32.69 -30.75
N GLY A 939 22.98 -32.09 -29.58
CA GLY A 939 24.02 -31.35 -28.86
C GLY A 939 24.42 -30.02 -29.50
N HIS A 940 24.52 -29.01 -28.66
CA HIS A 940 25.08 -27.71 -28.97
C HIS A 940 25.93 -27.26 -27.80
N ASP A 941 27.04 -26.57 -28.08
CA ASP A 941 27.74 -25.77 -27.08
C ASP A 941 28.14 -24.43 -27.70
N SER A 942 27.97 -23.32 -26.98
CA SER A 942 28.36 -21.99 -27.43
C SER A 942 29.77 -21.67 -26.96
N ALA A 943 30.65 -21.25 -27.87
CA ALA A 943 32.03 -20.90 -27.56
C ALA A 943 32.25 -19.70 -26.60
N SER A 944 31.23 -19.19 -25.90
CA SER A 944 31.41 -18.25 -24.79
C SER A 944 32.19 -18.86 -23.61
N ASP A 945 32.34 -20.19 -23.57
CA ASP A 945 33.11 -20.91 -22.54
C ASP A 945 34.59 -21.17 -22.89
N LEU A 946 35.06 -20.69 -24.05
CA LEU A 946 36.48 -20.74 -24.44
C LEU A 946 37.07 -19.33 -24.45
N SER A 947 37.82 -18.97 -23.40
CA SER A 947 38.79 -17.89 -23.50
C SER A 947 39.68 -18.14 -24.73
N LEU A 948 39.70 -17.17 -25.65
CA LEU A 948 40.35 -17.10 -26.97
C LEU A 948 41.89 -17.35 -26.98
N GLU A 949 42.42 -18.35 -26.28
CA GLU A 949 43.86 -18.65 -26.24
C GLU A 949 44.27 -20.00 -26.85
N LEU A 950 43.37 -20.96 -27.09
CA LEU A 950 43.79 -22.27 -27.66
C LEU A 950 43.73 -22.40 -29.19
N LEU A 951 43.07 -21.49 -29.92
CA LEU A 951 43.05 -21.50 -31.40
C LEU A 951 44.10 -20.58 -32.05
N ALA A 952 44.80 -19.76 -31.27
CA ALA A 952 45.78 -18.79 -31.77
C ALA A 952 47.24 -19.29 -31.78
N ALA A 953 47.52 -20.51 -31.32
CA ALA A 953 48.88 -21.03 -31.22
C ALA A 953 49.09 -22.26 -32.12
N HIS A 954 49.07 -22.08 -33.45
CA HIS A 954 50.01 -22.70 -34.43
C HIS A 954 49.54 -22.50 -35.88
N VAL A 955 49.63 -21.26 -36.38
CA VAL A 955 49.91 -21.04 -37.81
C VAL A 955 51.03 -20.01 -37.94
N GLU A 956 52.20 -20.52 -38.33
CA GLU A 956 53.36 -19.85 -38.93
C GLU A 956 54.16 -18.80 -38.10
N THR A 957 55.23 -19.29 -37.48
CA THR A 957 56.51 -18.55 -37.43
C THR A 957 57.25 -18.73 -38.75
N ASP A 958 57.55 -17.63 -39.45
CA ASP A 958 58.72 -17.47 -40.33
C ASP A 958 59.22 -16.01 -40.18
N PRO A 959 60.52 -15.70 -40.36
CA PRO A 959 61.38 -15.38 -39.23
C PRO A 959 62.09 -14.04 -39.45
N GLU A 960 61.77 -13.02 -38.68
CA GLU A 960 62.69 -11.92 -38.37
C GLU A 960 62.04 -11.03 -37.31
N GLU A 961 62.85 -10.69 -36.30
CA GLU A 961 62.54 -9.95 -35.06
C GLU A 961 62.02 -10.73 -33.85
#